data_AF-A0A7C2PJT9-F1
#
_entry.id   AF-A0A7C2PJT9-F1
#
_cell.length_a   1.000
_cell.length_b   1.000
_cell.length_c   1.000
_cell.angle_alpha   90.00
_cell.angle_beta   90.00
_cell.angle_gamma   90.00
#
_symmetry.space_group_name_H-M   'P 1'
#
loop_
_entity.id
_entity.type
_entity.pdbx_description
1 polymer ?
#
loop_
_entity_poly.entity_id
_entity_poly.type
_entity_poly.pdbx_seq_one_letter_code
_entity_poly.pdbx_strand_id
1 'polypeptide(L)'
;MSERSAKRPELHFVPRALRDIFLPRRLPREVRSTIEQWLDAEPLHRVLPGALDLPFAIDLEPASILADTRHLALLGPPASGRSLALAQIAHRWLAGQTTVPLIRLLLSEIDTPSLTPRAIVVRTLARRNLAPNPLEHNLPCLLLVDDWEDLPLARRSIWQRFLTSLSERWPQARAVITLPPGELWPGFRHHALTPLPSELLSSWLQALFPHTDTQTLLPLFERDPLILLRERPAELIMLALTQPLSGWPVSRAALYERIAAFAAPILATSNDQAGWRIGYSAYRAYQQALTLAAQPQLDATSIRNAGTQWRALCLPLTFGIIPDPQPLITALAEANIPTGERLFLIARALRERPRLDPALSRPILEELCQYGGEALNTLVPALPIILIDIGRTQPAQVNTLLERIVGQLAPTAAITLLTDLLDAGDAPPALRWQAIDLLCQRRTLPPPLPPHTDLIGQAGRCLLAVVHNDTLSWLAHPSLQLGLRLLLSGAAGEERQQTIAHHLLHHLDLPPSVRALAPAALPLADLVQAAADPMAEVRQAARSVWLRSGHVDQLARFVTQPHQPWVARDEALTDLAAHPAGATFLAGFALSQRLTLDLRLRAIRLLHRLSNGLSLLKRLLQTETEPVIVRAAAAYQLTHYPQAVSVLTPFLSPHHPPLLRRAAGYALGQIAAQNHPAAVAARTALIQHLHQPDIDTGFTITIITAPGLCGSRQALSALGHLITPTFGVQLLDAWLSALPALIGPVEQWFQEADDIRRAVLADLFITSGTTIDNGNNLLDRPSALIALQVLQIRSAAVRAINLIGRQQPALEPAVRALFDVTLLDSSAPRPFADLLGIYATNDLVHIARNAADDPLLRSAALNTIAERPDGTQALIQLASQADTNLACAALDQVRPPFSAETIEILLTMAGAEHSEPIRFMALHVLGRGADPSTTPQLMNIVNNDQESPALRAAALDAVASAPIDRVIELMTTQPDPLRSAALRALSRSDRPAPINLLHRMAFDADRACGLAAVNALATQIDTAAPILMRIIRSHPDLTIRLAAAAALRDMAGPEAVTVFVEGLLSPYPALQTQAFALLAAADPQHPLLRQLIIDPKMPDILRLLALQHLCTVAPTDAMIREIACDTSTSERLRCFAIRALAQQTDKETIACLAQLANEPGEQSLAIRYAAITALTQQCQDFNTCARSALTTLATSPIPEVALWAGTALLDCLTLPISVDAKDRLQG
;
A
#
# COMPACT_ATOMS: atom_id res chain seq x y z
N MET A 1 14.49 77.80 -8.63
CA MET A 1 13.24 78.56 -8.84
C MET A 1 13.56 79.85 -9.57
N SER A 2 12.60 80.31 -10.38
CA SER A 2 12.52 81.54 -11.19
C SER A 2 13.37 81.65 -12.45
N GLU A 3 12.68 82.15 -13.48
CA GLU A 3 12.97 82.19 -14.91
C GLU A 3 14.07 83.17 -15.36
N ARG A 4 14.58 82.86 -16.56
CA ARG A 4 14.93 83.76 -17.69
C ARG A 4 15.89 84.95 -17.47
N SER A 5 17.02 84.87 -18.18
CA SER A 5 17.32 85.67 -19.40
C SER A 5 18.71 86.32 -19.45
N ALA A 6 19.52 85.76 -20.36
CA ALA A 6 20.47 86.39 -21.30
C ALA A 6 21.68 87.23 -20.83
N LYS A 7 22.88 86.83 -21.30
CA LYS A 7 23.88 87.69 -21.99
C LYS A 7 24.99 86.85 -22.66
N ARG A 8 25.28 87.18 -23.93
CA ARG A 8 26.52 86.89 -24.72
C ARG A 8 27.68 87.80 -24.23
N PRO A 9 29.00 87.56 -24.48
CA PRO A 9 29.69 87.80 -25.79
C PRO A 9 30.96 86.91 -26.10
N GLU A 10 31.30 86.71 -27.40
CA GLU A 10 32.56 87.11 -28.14
C GLU A 10 33.72 86.07 -28.15
N LEU A 11 34.11 85.45 -29.29
CA LEU A 11 35.02 85.82 -30.43
C LEU A 11 36.48 85.31 -30.28
N HIS A 12 36.99 84.55 -31.28
CA HIS A 12 38.36 84.58 -31.85
C HIS A 12 38.56 83.62 -33.06
N PHE A 13 39.68 83.74 -33.78
CA PHE A 13 39.89 83.67 -35.24
C PHE A 13 40.73 82.44 -35.75
N VAL A 14 40.36 81.84 -36.91
CA VAL A 14 41.17 81.31 -38.09
C VAL A 14 42.19 80.15 -37.88
N PRO A 15 42.37 79.10 -38.77
CA PRO A 15 42.67 79.12 -40.24
C PRO A 15 42.13 77.96 -41.14
N ARG A 16 42.34 78.10 -42.48
CA ARG A 16 42.22 77.24 -43.71
C ARG A 16 41.69 75.77 -43.70
N ALA A 17 41.45 75.11 -42.57
CA ALA A 17 40.75 73.82 -42.46
C ALA A 17 39.22 73.92 -42.65
N LEU A 18 38.71 75.13 -42.88
CA LEU A 18 37.29 75.45 -43.01
C LEU A 18 36.88 75.71 -44.47
N ARG A 19 37.09 74.72 -45.35
CA ARG A 19 36.34 74.69 -46.61
C ARG A 19 35.51 73.44 -46.88
N ASP A 20 35.80 72.26 -46.33
CA ASP A 20 34.93 71.08 -46.56
C ASP A 20 34.64 70.23 -45.32
N ILE A 21 34.63 70.88 -44.15
CA ILE A 21 33.89 70.43 -42.95
C ILE A 21 32.36 70.61 -43.15
N PHE A 22 31.90 71.05 -44.34
CA PHE A 22 30.49 71.30 -44.68
C PHE A 22 29.86 70.31 -45.67
N LEU A 23 30.24 69.03 -45.61
CA LEU A 23 29.32 67.94 -45.97
C LEU A 23 29.04 67.10 -44.71
N PRO A 24 27.82 67.09 -44.15
CA PRO A 24 27.42 65.91 -43.43
C PRO A 24 27.54 64.77 -44.46
N ARG A 25 28.30 63.71 -44.16
CA ARG A 25 28.32 62.46 -44.93
C ARG A 25 26.92 61.81 -44.88
N ARG A 26 25.93 62.46 -45.50
CA ARG A 26 24.63 61.89 -45.80
C ARG A 26 24.86 60.99 -47.00
N LEU A 27 24.59 59.71 -46.81
CA LEU A 27 24.49 58.76 -47.90
C LEU A 27 23.60 59.35 -49.00
N PRO A 28 23.97 59.29 -50.30
CA PRO A 28 23.08 59.77 -51.35
C PRO A 28 21.74 59.05 -51.25
N ARG A 29 20.63 59.80 -51.26
CA ARG A 29 19.26 59.26 -51.21
C ARG A 29 19.04 58.17 -52.27
N GLU A 30 19.72 58.29 -53.42
CA GLU A 30 19.67 57.34 -54.54
C GLU A 30 20.20 55.93 -54.22
N VAL A 31 21.23 55.80 -53.39
CA VAL A 31 21.76 54.48 -52.99
C VAL A 31 20.75 53.78 -52.10
N ARG A 32 20.19 54.51 -51.12
CA ARG A 32 19.16 53.99 -50.24
C ARG A 32 17.88 53.62 -51.01
N SER A 33 17.41 54.50 -51.90
CA SER A 33 16.22 54.25 -52.71
C SER A 33 16.38 53.05 -53.65
N THR A 34 17.60 52.77 -54.13
CA THR A 34 17.87 51.58 -54.95
C THR A 34 17.69 50.29 -54.15
N ILE A 35 18.18 50.26 -52.91
CA ILE A 35 18.04 49.07 -52.05
C ILE A 35 16.59 48.90 -51.59
N GLU A 36 15.90 50.01 -51.28
CA GLU A 36 14.45 50.02 -51.03
C GLU A 36 13.68 49.47 -52.23
N GLN A 37 13.97 49.95 -53.46
CA GLN A 37 13.36 49.44 -54.70
C GLN A 37 13.62 47.96 -54.94
N TRP A 38 14.83 47.46 -54.62
CA TRP A 38 15.11 46.02 -54.72
C TRP A 38 14.24 45.23 -53.73
N LEU A 39 14.24 45.58 -52.44
CA LEU A 39 13.44 44.85 -51.46
C LEU A 39 11.95 44.95 -51.80
N ASP A 40 11.47 46.12 -52.26
CA ASP A 40 10.09 46.30 -52.72
C ASP A 40 9.76 45.50 -53.98
N ALA A 41 10.74 45.17 -54.83
CA ALA A 41 10.55 44.32 -56.00
C ALA A 41 10.56 42.82 -55.65
N GLU A 42 11.12 42.44 -54.48
CA GLU A 42 11.13 41.05 -54.03
C GLU A 42 9.72 40.63 -53.57
N PRO A 43 9.11 39.59 -54.17
CA PRO A 43 7.75 39.16 -53.82
C PRO A 43 7.57 38.85 -52.33
N LEU A 44 8.63 38.34 -51.70
CA LEU A 44 8.65 37.99 -50.30
C LEU A 44 8.40 39.20 -49.38
N HIS A 45 8.98 40.36 -49.69
CA HIS A 45 8.84 41.57 -48.87
C HIS A 45 7.39 42.08 -48.83
N ARG A 46 6.65 41.92 -49.93
CA ARG A 46 5.25 42.35 -50.05
C ARG A 46 4.27 41.41 -49.37
N VAL A 47 4.49 40.10 -49.52
CA VAL A 47 3.51 39.07 -49.12
C VAL A 47 3.78 38.56 -47.71
N LEU A 48 5.05 38.49 -47.29
CA LEU A 48 5.46 37.95 -46.00
C LEU A 48 6.66 38.74 -45.42
N PRO A 49 6.47 40.02 -45.02
CA PRO A 49 7.56 40.88 -44.57
C PRO A 49 8.34 40.30 -43.38
N GLY A 50 7.66 39.60 -42.46
CA GLY A 50 8.27 38.94 -41.31
C GLY A 50 9.28 37.84 -41.66
N ALA A 51 9.32 37.37 -42.92
CA ALA A 51 10.34 36.43 -43.37
C ALA A 51 11.77 37.02 -43.38
N LEU A 52 11.89 38.36 -43.47
CA LEU A 52 13.20 39.03 -43.39
C LEU A 52 13.75 39.10 -41.96
N ASP A 53 12.94 38.80 -40.94
CA ASP A 53 13.35 38.77 -39.54
C ASP A 53 13.64 37.35 -39.02
N LEU A 54 13.51 36.33 -39.87
CA LEU A 54 13.74 34.94 -39.50
C LEU A 54 15.19 34.70 -39.06
N PRO A 55 15.41 33.96 -37.95
CA PRO A 55 16.75 33.72 -37.43
C PRO A 55 17.51 32.71 -38.29
N PHE A 56 18.75 33.07 -38.66
CA PHE A 56 19.77 32.12 -39.10
C PHE A 56 20.80 31.88 -37.98
N ALA A 57 21.52 30.76 -38.05
CA ALA A 57 22.64 30.45 -37.15
C ALA A 57 23.92 31.27 -37.45
N ILE A 58 23.78 32.48 -38.00
CA ILE A 58 24.86 33.43 -38.29
C ILE A 58 24.41 34.86 -38.00
N ASP A 59 25.31 35.66 -37.45
CA ASP A 59 25.11 37.10 -37.32
C ASP A 59 25.24 37.80 -38.69
N LEU A 60 24.14 38.40 -39.14
CA LEU A 60 24.00 39.11 -40.42
C LEU A 60 23.96 40.64 -40.23
N GLU A 61 24.32 41.15 -39.04
CA GLU A 61 24.38 42.59 -38.81
C GLU A 61 25.47 43.26 -39.69
N PRO A 62 25.12 44.30 -40.47
CA PRO A 62 26.09 44.99 -41.33
C PRO A 62 27.30 45.54 -40.57
N ALA A 63 27.11 45.98 -39.32
CA ALA A 63 28.19 46.47 -38.46
C ALA A 63 29.20 45.36 -38.13
N SER A 64 28.73 44.16 -37.78
CA SER A 64 29.55 42.99 -37.50
C SER A 64 30.35 42.54 -38.74
N ILE A 65 29.71 42.58 -39.91
CA ILE A 65 30.35 42.22 -41.19
C ILE A 65 31.45 43.23 -41.57
N LEU A 66 31.23 44.52 -41.31
CA LEU A 66 32.21 45.58 -41.58
C LEU A 66 33.39 45.57 -40.62
N ALA A 67 33.19 45.13 -39.37
CA ALA A 67 34.23 45.01 -38.36
C ALA A 67 35.18 43.81 -38.57
N ASP A 68 34.70 42.73 -39.23
CA ASP A 68 35.55 41.58 -39.58
C ASP A 68 36.66 42.02 -40.56
N THR A 69 37.80 41.34 -40.57
CA THR A 69 38.90 41.58 -41.53
C THR A 69 38.73 40.79 -42.82
N ARG A 70 37.89 39.74 -42.80
CA ARG A 70 37.62 38.86 -43.95
C ARG A 70 36.29 39.21 -44.62
N HIS A 71 36.15 38.80 -45.87
CA HIS A 71 34.88 38.81 -46.59
C HIS A 71 33.97 37.67 -46.10
N LEU A 72 32.67 37.68 -46.38
CA LEU A 72 31.74 36.62 -45.95
C LEU A 72 31.26 35.80 -47.15
N ALA A 73 31.37 34.47 -47.08
CA ALA A 73 30.86 33.55 -48.08
C ALA A 73 29.74 32.68 -47.49
N LEU A 74 28.54 32.78 -48.05
CA LEU A 74 27.38 31.99 -47.67
C LEU A 74 27.30 30.75 -48.57
N LEU A 75 27.60 29.58 -48.00
CA LEU A 75 27.64 28.30 -48.69
C LEU A 75 26.33 27.53 -48.52
N GLY A 76 25.81 26.95 -49.59
CA GLY A 76 24.66 26.05 -49.49
C GLY A 76 24.05 25.69 -50.85
N PRO A 77 23.31 24.57 -50.94
CA PRO A 77 22.68 24.15 -52.19
C PRO A 77 21.60 25.15 -52.65
N PRO A 78 21.03 25.00 -53.85
CA PRO A 78 19.83 25.74 -54.25
C PRO A 78 18.75 25.62 -53.16
N ALA A 79 17.99 26.69 -52.92
CA ALA A 79 17.01 26.80 -51.83
C ALA A 79 17.53 26.70 -50.38
N SER A 80 18.85 26.78 -50.13
CA SER A 80 19.40 26.77 -48.76
C SER A 80 19.15 28.04 -47.93
N GLY A 81 18.65 29.13 -48.55
CA GLY A 81 18.46 30.43 -47.91
C GLY A 81 19.56 31.47 -48.17
N ARG A 82 20.54 31.19 -49.05
CA ARG A 82 21.64 32.10 -49.41
C ARG A 82 21.17 33.51 -49.81
N SER A 83 20.24 33.62 -50.77
CA SER A 83 19.72 34.91 -51.24
C SER A 83 18.81 35.59 -50.22
N LEU A 84 18.16 34.83 -49.32
CA LEU A 84 17.41 35.40 -48.19
C LEU A 84 18.37 36.10 -47.22
N ALA A 85 19.47 35.47 -46.86
CA ALA A 85 20.47 36.08 -45.98
C ALA A 85 21.06 37.38 -46.58
N LEU A 86 21.28 37.47 -47.90
CA LEU A 86 21.66 38.73 -48.55
C LEU A 86 20.57 39.82 -48.42
N ALA A 87 19.30 39.45 -48.60
CA ALA A 87 18.17 40.37 -48.43
C ALA A 87 18.02 40.84 -46.99
N GLN A 88 18.28 39.98 -45.99
CA GLN A 88 18.26 40.34 -44.57
C GLN A 88 19.37 41.33 -44.20
N ILE A 89 20.59 41.15 -44.73
CA ILE A 89 21.68 42.14 -44.55
C ILE A 89 21.26 43.50 -45.11
N ALA A 90 20.63 43.53 -46.29
CA ALA A 90 20.13 44.75 -46.90
C ALA A 90 18.98 45.39 -46.11
N HIS A 91 18.05 44.58 -45.59
CA HIS A 91 16.94 45.02 -44.76
C HIS A 91 17.42 45.66 -43.45
N ARG A 92 18.34 44.99 -42.74
CA ARG A 92 18.97 45.51 -41.50
C ARG A 92 19.80 46.77 -41.76
N TRP A 93 20.48 46.84 -42.91
CA TRP A 93 21.20 48.04 -43.33
C TRP A 93 20.26 49.23 -43.55
N LEU A 94 19.07 49.02 -44.12
CA LEU A 94 18.05 50.06 -44.25
C LEU A 94 17.48 50.47 -42.89
N ALA A 95 17.26 49.53 -41.98
CA ALA A 95 16.75 49.82 -40.64
C ALA A 95 17.77 50.58 -39.75
N GLY A 96 19.08 50.36 -39.96
CA GLY A 96 20.15 50.99 -39.19
C GLY A 96 20.53 52.41 -39.65
N GLN A 97 21.12 53.21 -38.75
CA GLN A 97 21.67 54.55 -39.06
C GLN A 97 23.09 54.50 -39.66
N THR A 98 23.37 53.54 -40.55
CA THR A 98 24.72 53.34 -41.07
C THR A 98 25.08 54.40 -42.13
N THR A 99 26.33 54.88 -42.11
CA THR A 99 26.85 55.87 -43.09
C THR A 99 27.67 55.21 -44.20
N VAL A 100 27.75 53.88 -44.21
CA VAL A 100 28.53 53.08 -45.16
C VAL A 100 27.65 52.67 -46.35
N PRO A 101 28.02 52.98 -47.60
CA PRO A 101 27.23 52.61 -48.78
C PRO A 101 27.20 51.09 -48.99
N LEU A 102 26.00 50.56 -49.23
CA LEU A 102 25.75 49.18 -49.62
C LEU A 102 25.44 49.13 -51.12
N ILE A 103 26.16 48.28 -51.86
CA ILE A 103 25.98 48.07 -53.29
C ILE A 103 25.73 46.59 -53.58
N ARG A 104 24.64 46.30 -54.30
CA ARG A 104 24.35 44.96 -54.81
C ARG A 104 24.96 44.75 -56.19
N LEU A 105 25.60 43.61 -56.39
CA LEU A 105 26.25 43.16 -57.62
C LEU A 105 25.64 41.81 -58.04
N LEU A 106 24.72 41.85 -59.00
CA LEU A 106 24.14 40.66 -59.63
C LEU A 106 25.01 40.26 -60.83
N LEU A 107 25.87 39.24 -60.65
CA LEU A 107 26.87 38.91 -61.65
C LEU A 107 26.27 38.45 -62.98
N SER A 108 25.12 37.77 -62.95
CA SER A 108 24.36 37.36 -64.13
C SER A 108 23.95 38.53 -65.04
N GLU A 109 23.69 39.70 -64.45
CA GLU A 109 23.15 40.87 -65.15
C GLU A 109 24.24 41.89 -65.52
N ILE A 110 25.23 42.07 -64.65
CA ILE A 110 26.24 43.13 -64.81
C ILE A 110 27.49 42.66 -65.54
N ASP A 111 27.73 41.34 -65.63
CA ASP A 111 28.94 40.83 -66.26
C ASP A 111 28.93 41.06 -67.77
N THR A 112 30.01 41.66 -68.28
CA THR A 112 30.23 41.84 -69.71
C THR A 112 31.59 41.26 -70.07
N PRO A 113 31.69 40.32 -71.03
CA PRO A 113 32.95 39.62 -71.32
C PRO A 113 34.09 40.57 -71.71
N SER A 114 33.76 41.71 -72.31
CA SER A 114 34.69 42.75 -72.79
C SER A 114 35.26 43.66 -71.70
N LEU A 115 34.72 43.62 -70.47
CA LEU A 115 35.18 44.46 -69.36
C LEU A 115 35.79 43.61 -68.23
N THR A 116 36.78 44.19 -67.54
CA THR A 116 37.34 43.59 -66.32
C THR A 116 36.38 43.75 -65.14
N PRO A 117 36.34 42.81 -64.17
CA PRO A 117 35.52 42.94 -62.97
C PRO A 117 35.69 44.29 -62.25
N ARG A 118 36.91 44.82 -62.19
CA ARG A 118 37.20 46.17 -61.66
C ARG A 118 36.45 47.25 -62.43
N ALA A 119 36.53 47.26 -63.76
CA ALA A 119 35.84 48.25 -64.58
C ALA A 119 34.32 48.16 -64.43
N ILE A 120 33.78 46.93 -64.31
CA ILE A 120 32.36 46.68 -64.07
C ILE A 120 31.94 47.27 -62.71
N VAL A 121 32.66 46.95 -61.63
CA VAL A 121 32.33 47.47 -60.29
C VAL A 121 32.46 48.99 -60.22
N VAL A 122 33.53 49.58 -60.74
CA VAL A 122 33.71 51.06 -60.77
C VAL A 122 32.60 51.73 -61.58
N ARG A 123 32.21 51.17 -62.72
CA ARG A 123 31.09 51.68 -63.53
C ARG A 123 29.76 51.58 -62.79
N THR A 124 29.54 50.50 -62.05
CA THR A 124 28.34 50.33 -61.21
C THR A 124 28.30 51.34 -60.08
N LEU A 125 29.44 51.66 -59.45
CA LEU A 125 29.53 52.69 -58.41
C LEU A 125 29.29 54.10 -58.96
N ALA A 126 29.88 54.42 -60.12
CA ALA A 126 29.71 55.72 -60.77
C ALA A 126 28.26 55.98 -61.21
N ARG A 127 27.56 54.95 -61.69
CA ARG A 127 26.12 55.03 -62.03
C ARG A 127 25.21 55.35 -60.84
N ARG A 128 25.70 55.23 -59.61
CA ARG A 128 24.95 55.49 -58.36
C ARG A 128 25.29 56.85 -57.74
N ASN A 129 25.92 57.76 -58.50
CA ASN A 129 26.32 59.10 -58.07
C ASN A 129 27.15 59.16 -56.78
N LEU A 130 27.94 58.11 -56.51
CA LEU A 130 28.85 58.05 -55.36
C LEU A 130 30.15 58.82 -55.68
N ALA A 131 30.20 60.12 -55.33
CA ALA A 131 31.40 60.96 -55.44
C ALA A 131 31.85 61.49 -54.06
N PRO A 132 33.11 61.29 -53.64
CA PRO A 132 34.16 60.53 -54.33
C PRO A 132 33.90 59.00 -54.35
N ASN A 133 34.40 58.31 -55.38
CA ASN A 133 34.24 56.85 -55.56
C ASN A 133 34.85 56.10 -54.36
N PRO A 134 34.06 55.29 -53.62
CA PRO A 134 34.50 54.72 -52.36
C PRO A 134 35.67 53.74 -52.52
N LEU A 135 35.74 52.99 -53.62
CA LEU A 135 36.88 52.08 -53.83
C LEU A 135 38.15 52.85 -54.19
N GLU A 136 38.08 53.83 -55.08
CA GLU A 136 39.27 54.59 -55.50
C GLU A 136 39.86 55.46 -54.38
N HIS A 137 39.04 55.83 -53.39
CA HIS A 137 39.45 56.65 -52.24
C HIS A 137 39.57 55.84 -50.94
N ASN A 138 39.48 54.49 -51.02
CA ASN A 138 39.55 53.56 -49.89
C ASN A 138 38.60 53.93 -48.72
N LEU A 139 37.38 54.34 -49.05
CA LEU A 139 36.30 54.57 -48.10
C LEU A 139 35.59 53.24 -47.79
N PRO A 140 34.99 53.09 -46.60
CA PRO A 140 34.25 51.88 -46.27
C PRO A 140 33.04 51.70 -47.21
N CYS A 141 32.84 50.49 -47.74
CA CYS A 141 31.66 50.11 -48.51
C CYS A 141 31.37 48.61 -48.39
N LEU A 142 30.09 48.22 -48.48
CA LEU A 142 29.64 46.84 -48.43
C LEU A 142 29.12 46.39 -49.81
N LEU A 143 29.68 45.32 -50.36
CA LEU A 143 29.30 44.73 -51.64
C LEU A 143 28.55 43.42 -51.41
N LEU A 144 27.30 43.34 -51.84
CA LEU A 144 26.52 42.08 -51.84
C LEU A 144 26.59 41.46 -53.23
N VAL A 145 27.16 40.27 -53.35
CA VAL A 145 27.42 39.58 -54.62
C VAL A 145 26.57 38.30 -54.71
N ASP A 146 25.79 38.17 -55.78
CA ASP A 146 24.94 37.00 -56.05
C ASP A 146 25.12 36.51 -57.50
N ASP A 147 24.50 35.37 -57.83
CA ASP A 147 24.46 34.75 -59.17
C ASP A 147 25.82 34.29 -59.73
N TRP A 148 26.77 33.94 -58.85
CA TRP A 148 28.07 33.39 -59.28
C TRP A 148 27.92 32.07 -60.06
N GLU A 149 26.97 31.23 -59.66
CA GLU A 149 26.69 29.92 -60.26
C GLU A 149 26.03 30.01 -61.65
N ASP A 150 25.64 31.20 -62.10
CA ASP A 150 25.10 31.44 -63.43
C ASP A 150 26.16 31.90 -64.44
N LEU A 151 27.35 32.29 -63.98
CA LEU A 151 28.45 32.64 -64.88
C LEU A 151 29.01 31.41 -65.60
N PRO A 152 29.48 31.52 -66.84
CA PRO A 152 30.27 30.47 -67.48
C PRO A 152 31.54 30.15 -66.66
N LEU A 153 31.96 28.88 -66.63
CA LEU A 153 33.12 28.42 -65.83
C LEU A 153 34.37 29.30 -66.05
N ALA A 154 34.65 29.70 -67.28
CA ALA A 154 35.78 30.57 -67.62
C ALA A 154 35.68 31.95 -66.94
N ARG A 155 34.48 32.55 -66.86
CA ARG A 155 34.25 33.85 -66.22
C ARG A 155 34.31 33.77 -64.69
N ARG A 156 33.89 32.65 -64.09
CA ARG A 156 33.94 32.44 -62.63
C ARG A 156 35.35 32.60 -62.08
N SER A 157 36.35 32.04 -62.77
CA SER A 157 37.76 32.13 -62.35
C SER A 157 38.29 33.57 -62.28
N ILE A 158 37.86 34.42 -63.23
CA ILE A 158 38.28 35.83 -63.32
C ILE A 158 37.65 36.65 -62.19
N TRP A 159 36.36 36.44 -61.93
CA TRP A 159 35.64 37.08 -60.81
C TRP A 159 36.14 36.64 -59.45
N GLN A 160 36.41 35.34 -59.27
CA GLN A 160 36.99 34.80 -58.05
C GLN A 160 38.34 35.45 -57.74
N ARG A 161 39.24 35.54 -58.73
CA ARG A 161 40.55 36.20 -58.55
C ARG A 161 40.42 37.67 -58.17
N PHE A 162 39.48 38.39 -58.77
CA PHE A 162 39.23 39.79 -58.42
C PHE A 162 38.74 39.94 -56.98
N LEU A 163 37.69 39.21 -56.59
CA LEU A 163 37.06 39.31 -55.27
C LEU A 163 37.98 38.84 -54.13
N THR A 164 38.84 37.85 -54.37
CA THR A 164 39.84 37.39 -53.38
C THR A 164 40.96 38.42 -53.17
N SER A 165 41.34 39.18 -54.22
CA SER A 165 42.35 40.25 -54.13
C SER A 165 41.80 41.61 -53.66
N LEU A 166 40.52 41.68 -53.28
CA LEU A 166 39.81 42.94 -53.03
C LEU A 166 40.32 43.66 -51.77
N SER A 167 40.57 42.90 -50.69
CA SER A 167 41.09 43.41 -49.42
C SER A 167 42.53 43.93 -49.49
N GLU A 168 43.37 43.39 -50.40
CA GLU A 168 44.75 43.84 -50.60
C GLU A 168 44.83 45.27 -51.13
N ARG A 169 43.86 45.66 -51.97
CA ARG A 169 43.84 46.97 -52.64
C ARG A 169 42.90 47.96 -51.95
N TRP A 170 41.82 47.46 -51.36
CA TRP A 170 40.79 48.28 -50.70
C TRP A 170 40.42 47.68 -49.33
N PRO A 171 41.29 47.86 -48.31
CA PRO A 171 41.13 47.22 -47.01
C PRO A 171 39.88 47.69 -46.24
N GLN A 172 39.22 48.78 -46.65
CA GLN A 172 37.98 49.27 -46.03
C GLN A 172 36.71 48.69 -46.69
N ALA A 173 36.83 48.02 -47.85
CA ALA A 173 35.69 47.41 -48.52
C ALA A 173 35.45 45.98 -48.01
N ARG A 174 34.18 45.57 -47.91
CA ARG A 174 33.77 44.20 -47.56
C ARG A 174 32.83 43.64 -48.60
N ALA A 175 33.02 42.37 -48.96
CA ALA A 175 32.15 41.64 -49.84
C ALA A 175 31.43 40.52 -49.08
N VAL A 176 30.14 40.34 -49.37
CA VAL A 176 29.35 39.17 -48.98
C VAL A 176 28.94 38.47 -50.27
N ILE A 177 29.30 37.20 -50.44
CA ILE A 177 29.03 36.42 -51.65
C ILE A 177 28.27 35.13 -51.35
N THR A 178 27.36 34.75 -52.25
CA THR A 178 26.70 33.44 -52.25
C THR A 178 27.47 32.45 -53.11
N LEU A 179 27.75 31.26 -52.57
CA LEU A 179 28.53 30.23 -53.27
C LEU A 179 27.91 28.84 -53.05
N PRO A 180 28.01 27.91 -54.02
CA PRO A 180 27.52 26.55 -53.84
C PRO A 180 28.41 25.76 -52.86
N PRO A 181 27.92 24.64 -52.27
CA PRO A 181 28.70 23.86 -51.32
C PRO A 181 29.94 23.28 -52.00
N GLY A 182 31.10 23.42 -51.35
CA GLY A 182 32.41 23.01 -51.85
C GLY A 182 33.33 24.16 -52.31
N GLU A 183 32.79 25.37 -52.51
CA GLU A 183 33.56 26.55 -52.95
C GLU A 183 34.21 27.29 -51.77
N LEU A 184 35.39 26.83 -51.35
CA LEU A 184 36.14 27.40 -50.22
C LEU A 184 37.23 28.38 -50.68
N TRP A 185 36.90 29.67 -50.74
CA TRP A 185 37.81 30.71 -51.23
C TRP A 185 38.67 31.37 -50.12
N PRO A 186 39.97 31.61 -50.36
CA PRO A 186 40.84 32.28 -49.39
C PRO A 186 40.41 33.75 -49.16
N GLY A 187 40.62 34.26 -47.95
CA GLY A 187 40.23 35.64 -47.58
C GLY A 187 38.73 35.81 -47.24
N PHE A 188 37.93 34.75 -47.40
CA PHE A 188 36.52 34.70 -46.99
C PHE A 188 36.35 33.86 -45.72
N ARG A 189 35.41 34.24 -44.87
CA ARG A 189 34.83 33.42 -43.81
C ARG A 189 33.66 32.65 -44.42
N HIS A 190 33.73 31.33 -44.44
CA HIS A 190 32.67 30.48 -44.98
C HIS A 190 31.65 30.12 -43.92
N HIS A 191 30.38 30.24 -44.23
CA HIS A 191 29.30 29.76 -43.40
C HIS A 191 28.37 28.87 -44.23
N ALA A 192 28.28 27.60 -43.87
CA ALA A 192 27.39 26.64 -44.51
C ALA A 192 25.99 26.72 -43.91
N LEU A 193 24.99 27.00 -44.75
CA LEU A 193 23.59 26.95 -44.37
C LEU A 193 23.14 25.48 -44.34
N THR A 194 22.98 24.93 -43.13
CA THR A 194 22.53 23.55 -42.88
C THR A 194 21.01 23.46 -42.80
N PRO A 195 20.42 22.24 -42.93
CA PRO A 195 19.02 21.99 -42.57
C PRO A 195 18.67 22.54 -41.18
N LEU A 196 17.43 22.98 -41.00
CA LEU A 196 17.01 23.62 -39.75
C LEU A 196 16.93 22.58 -38.61
N PRO A 197 17.65 22.78 -37.48
CA PRO A 197 17.47 21.97 -36.29
C PRO A 197 16.05 22.16 -35.72
N SER A 198 15.55 21.18 -34.97
CA SER A 198 14.16 21.20 -34.47
C SER A 198 13.81 22.45 -33.66
N GLU A 199 14.78 23.04 -32.94
CA GLU A 199 14.62 24.29 -32.18
C GLU A 199 14.44 25.52 -33.08
N LEU A 200 15.23 25.65 -34.17
CA LEU A 200 15.05 26.74 -35.12
C LEU A 200 13.81 26.52 -35.99
N LEU A 201 13.48 25.26 -36.29
CA LEU A 201 12.27 24.92 -37.03
C LEU A 201 11.01 25.37 -36.29
N SER A 202 10.89 25.16 -34.98
CA SER A 202 9.72 25.61 -34.22
C SER A 202 9.57 27.14 -34.28
N SER A 203 10.69 27.88 -34.17
CA SER A 203 10.69 29.35 -34.30
C SER A 203 10.29 29.83 -35.71
N TRP A 204 10.75 29.15 -36.75
CA TRP A 204 10.38 29.43 -38.15
C TRP A 204 8.90 29.12 -38.40
N LEU A 205 8.40 27.98 -37.90
CA LEU A 205 6.99 27.61 -38.05
C LEU A 205 6.07 28.60 -37.33
N GLN A 206 6.44 29.04 -36.12
CA GLN A 206 5.68 30.04 -35.38
C GLN A 206 5.62 31.39 -36.13
N ALA A 207 6.73 31.81 -36.74
CA ALA A 207 6.79 33.07 -37.48
C ALA A 207 6.10 33.02 -38.85
N LEU A 208 6.23 31.90 -39.57
CA LEU A 208 5.66 31.71 -40.91
C LEU A 208 4.16 31.34 -40.88
N PHE A 209 3.70 30.66 -39.82
CA PHE A 209 2.31 30.21 -39.66
C PHE A 209 1.70 30.71 -38.33
N PRO A 210 1.56 32.03 -38.13
CA PRO A 210 1.18 32.63 -36.84
C PRO A 210 -0.23 32.25 -36.35
N HIS A 211 -1.08 31.73 -37.24
CA HIS A 211 -2.46 31.35 -36.94
C HIS A 211 -2.65 29.85 -36.70
N THR A 212 -1.58 29.07 -36.59
CA THR A 212 -1.65 27.61 -36.39
C THR A 212 -0.78 27.19 -35.21
N ASP A 213 -1.32 26.33 -34.35
CA ASP A 213 -0.62 25.87 -33.15
C ASP A 213 0.64 25.07 -33.51
N THR A 214 1.80 25.54 -33.05
CA THR A 214 3.10 24.94 -33.33
C THR A 214 3.20 23.51 -32.81
N GLN A 215 2.48 23.15 -31.73
CA GLN A 215 2.46 21.77 -31.21
C GLN A 215 1.71 20.80 -32.14
N THR A 216 0.76 21.30 -32.93
CA THR A 216 0.05 20.50 -33.94
C THR A 216 0.79 20.44 -35.27
N LEU A 217 1.58 21.47 -35.58
CA LEU A 217 2.35 21.55 -36.82
C LEU A 217 3.65 20.75 -36.78
N LEU A 218 4.37 20.76 -35.66
CA LEU A 218 5.69 20.13 -35.56
C LEU A 218 5.66 18.64 -35.96
N PRO A 219 4.67 17.82 -35.53
CA PRO A 219 4.57 16.42 -35.96
C PRO A 219 4.35 16.25 -37.47
N LEU A 220 3.74 17.22 -38.15
CA LEU A 220 3.54 17.16 -39.61
C LEU A 220 4.88 17.28 -40.35
N PHE A 221 5.85 18.03 -39.81
CA PHE A 221 7.22 18.14 -40.35
C PHE A 221 8.16 17.02 -39.92
N GLU A 222 7.68 16.06 -39.14
CA GLU A 222 8.41 14.84 -38.76
C GLU A 222 8.02 13.63 -39.62
N ARG A 223 7.08 13.82 -40.56
CA ARG A 223 6.59 12.77 -41.47
C ARG A 223 6.69 13.22 -42.93
N ASP A 224 6.78 12.25 -43.84
CA ASP A 224 6.66 12.54 -45.27
C ASP A 224 5.24 13.07 -45.58
N PRO A 225 5.10 14.06 -46.48
CA PRO A 225 6.14 14.63 -47.35
C PRO A 225 6.84 15.88 -46.78
N LEU A 226 6.40 16.43 -45.65
CA LEU A 226 6.89 17.74 -45.17
C LEU A 226 8.26 17.68 -44.48
N ILE A 227 8.67 16.50 -43.99
CA ILE A 227 10.02 16.30 -43.45
C ILE A 227 11.11 16.65 -44.47
N LEU A 228 10.85 16.44 -45.76
CA LEU A 228 11.75 16.82 -46.86
C LEU A 228 11.99 18.33 -46.90
N LEU A 229 11.00 19.14 -46.55
CA LEU A 229 11.09 20.60 -46.62
C LEU A 229 12.01 21.19 -45.53
N ARG A 230 12.33 20.42 -44.48
CA ARG A 230 13.31 20.80 -43.46
C ARG A 230 14.75 20.85 -43.99
N GLU A 231 15.01 20.12 -45.07
CA GLU A 231 16.34 20.01 -45.68
C GLU A 231 16.76 21.34 -46.35
N ARG A 232 15.81 22.18 -46.77
CA ARG A 232 16.05 23.42 -47.52
C ARG A 232 15.16 24.57 -47.02
N PRO A 233 15.71 25.54 -46.26
CA PRO A 233 14.91 26.62 -45.64
C PRO A 233 14.04 27.45 -46.59
N ALA A 234 14.45 27.67 -47.84
CA ALA A 234 13.64 28.42 -48.80
C ALA A 234 12.36 27.67 -49.20
N GLU A 235 12.34 26.33 -49.12
CA GLU A 235 11.14 25.54 -49.37
C GLU A 235 10.06 25.78 -48.29
N LEU A 236 10.45 26.09 -47.04
CA LEU A 236 9.49 26.47 -45.99
C LEU A 236 8.83 27.83 -46.25
N ILE A 237 9.58 28.77 -46.81
CA ILE A 237 9.05 30.08 -47.21
C ILE A 237 8.11 29.92 -48.40
N MET A 238 8.50 29.12 -49.39
CA MET A 238 7.64 28.73 -50.50
C MET A 238 6.34 28.08 -50.01
N LEU A 239 6.43 27.20 -49.02
CA LEU A 239 5.26 26.60 -48.39
C LEU A 239 4.39 27.65 -47.71
N ALA A 240 4.95 28.57 -46.93
CA ALA A 240 4.20 29.64 -46.28
C ALA A 240 3.45 30.54 -47.28
N LEU A 241 4.04 30.79 -48.46
CA LEU A 241 3.41 31.58 -49.52
C LEU A 241 2.26 30.85 -50.23
N THR A 242 2.31 29.52 -50.33
CA THR A 242 1.36 28.73 -51.12
C THR A 242 0.32 27.98 -50.28
N GLN A 243 0.62 27.67 -49.02
CA GLN A 243 -0.22 26.89 -48.12
C GLN A 243 -1.60 27.53 -47.90
N PRO A 244 -1.74 28.86 -47.70
CA PRO A 244 -3.06 29.48 -47.53
C PRO A 244 -3.97 29.32 -48.74
N LEU A 245 -3.41 29.08 -49.92
CA LEU A 245 -4.14 28.99 -51.19
C LEU A 245 -4.46 27.54 -51.59
N SER A 246 -3.62 26.58 -51.21
CA SER A 246 -3.66 25.20 -51.76
C SER A 246 -3.49 24.10 -50.72
N GLY A 247 -3.50 24.43 -49.42
CA GLY A 247 -3.30 23.48 -48.32
C GLY A 247 -1.89 22.88 -48.29
N TRP A 248 -1.72 21.73 -47.64
CA TRP A 248 -0.42 21.05 -47.54
C TRP A 248 -0.07 20.29 -48.83
N PRO A 249 1.21 20.33 -49.29
CA PRO A 249 1.63 19.59 -50.47
C PRO A 249 1.76 18.10 -50.17
N VAL A 250 1.50 17.26 -51.19
CA VAL A 250 1.61 15.80 -51.11
C VAL A 250 3.00 15.26 -51.49
N SER A 251 3.87 16.11 -52.04
CA SER A 251 5.27 15.83 -52.37
C SER A 251 6.04 17.15 -52.51
N ARG A 252 7.38 17.11 -52.55
CA ARG A 252 8.18 18.32 -52.82
C ARG A 252 7.90 18.84 -54.24
N ALA A 253 7.71 17.95 -55.22
CA ALA A 253 7.34 18.34 -56.59
C ALA A 253 6.02 19.13 -56.65
N ALA A 254 5.01 18.72 -55.87
CA ALA A 254 3.75 19.44 -55.76
C ALA A 254 3.89 20.83 -55.13
N LEU A 255 4.81 21.03 -54.19
CA LEU A 255 5.14 22.36 -53.67
C LEU A 255 5.70 23.26 -54.77
N TYR A 256 6.65 22.77 -55.56
CA TYR A 256 7.24 23.54 -56.66
C TYR A 256 6.25 23.85 -57.78
N GLU A 257 5.33 22.94 -58.09
CA GLU A 257 4.22 23.19 -59.02
C GLU A 257 3.34 24.35 -58.55
N ARG A 258 2.97 24.35 -57.26
CA ARG A 258 2.17 25.43 -56.65
C ARG A 258 2.92 26.76 -56.66
N ILE A 259 4.23 26.75 -56.40
CA ILE A 259 5.07 27.94 -56.51
C ILE A 259 5.15 28.44 -57.95
N ALA A 260 5.21 27.55 -58.94
CA ALA A 260 5.18 27.95 -60.34
C ALA A 260 3.88 28.65 -60.71
N ALA A 261 2.75 28.13 -60.23
CA ALA A 261 1.44 28.76 -60.40
C ALA A 261 1.35 30.12 -59.69
N PHE A 262 1.88 30.22 -58.46
CA PHE A 262 1.93 31.45 -57.69
C PHE A 262 2.79 32.54 -58.37
N ALA A 263 3.95 32.15 -58.91
CA ALA A 263 4.89 33.08 -59.53
C ALA A 263 4.49 33.54 -60.93
N ALA A 264 3.72 32.75 -61.68
CA ALA A 264 3.32 33.04 -63.06
C ALA A 264 2.74 34.46 -63.29
N PRO A 265 1.74 34.95 -62.51
CA PRO A 265 1.20 36.31 -62.69
C PRO A 265 2.18 37.44 -62.32
N ILE A 266 3.08 37.19 -61.36
CA ILE A 266 4.10 38.16 -60.92
C ILE A 266 5.14 38.36 -62.03
N LEU A 267 5.53 37.26 -62.68
CA LEU A 267 6.50 37.27 -63.78
C LEU A 267 5.90 37.81 -65.10
N ALA A 268 4.58 37.77 -65.28
CA ALA A 268 3.90 38.24 -66.49
C ALA A 268 3.68 39.77 -66.54
N THR A 269 3.71 40.47 -65.41
CA THR A 269 3.34 41.90 -65.29
C THR A 269 4.52 42.87 -65.23
N SER A 270 5.75 42.36 -65.26
CA SER A 270 6.98 43.17 -65.23
C SER A 270 7.85 42.85 -66.45
N ASN A 271 8.27 43.87 -67.21
CA ASN A 271 9.31 43.71 -68.25
C ASN A 271 10.70 43.37 -67.65
N ASP A 272 10.81 43.35 -66.31
CA ASP A 272 12.02 43.01 -65.58
C ASP A 272 11.82 41.68 -64.83
N GLN A 273 12.31 40.59 -65.43
CA GLN A 273 12.64 39.32 -64.74
C GLN A 273 13.71 39.50 -63.62
N ALA A 274 14.10 40.73 -63.30
CA ALA A 274 15.21 41.11 -62.43
C ALA A 274 14.85 41.17 -60.93
N GLY A 275 13.56 41.16 -60.57
CA GLY A 275 13.12 41.40 -59.18
C GLY A 275 13.18 40.19 -58.23
N TRP A 276 12.82 38.98 -58.69
CA TRP A 276 12.70 37.79 -57.82
C TRP A 276 14.01 37.00 -57.74
N ARG A 277 14.59 36.88 -56.53
CA ARG A 277 15.85 36.13 -56.33
C ARG A 277 15.78 35.12 -55.18
N ILE A 278 14.94 35.31 -54.17
CA ILE A 278 14.80 34.34 -53.08
C ILE A 278 14.05 33.09 -53.57
N GLY A 279 14.78 31.99 -53.76
CA GLY A 279 14.24 30.71 -54.23
C GLY A 279 14.25 30.50 -55.75
N TYR A 280 14.70 31.50 -56.52
CA TYR A 280 14.68 31.48 -57.98
C TYR A 280 15.50 30.33 -58.60
N SER A 281 16.70 30.03 -58.08
CA SER A 281 17.53 28.95 -58.61
C SER A 281 16.90 27.56 -58.45
N ALA A 282 16.16 27.33 -57.36
CA ALA A 282 15.42 26.09 -57.17
C ALA A 282 14.16 26.02 -58.06
N TYR A 283 13.48 27.15 -58.27
CA TYR A 283 12.40 27.24 -59.25
C TYR A 283 12.87 26.90 -60.68
N ARG A 284 14.05 27.40 -61.08
CA ARG A 284 14.67 27.05 -62.38
C ARG A 284 15.01 25.57 -62.48
N ALA A 285 15.51 24.96 -61.41
CA ALA A 285 15.78 23.52 -61.37
C ALA A 285 14.49 22.70 -61.54
N TYR A 286 13.37 23.15 -60.98
CA TYR A 286 12.05 22.54 -61.21
C TYR A 286 11.59 22.69 -62.67
N GLN A 287 11.77 23.86 -63.29
CA GLN A 287 11.48 24.02 -64.73
C GLN A 287 12.31 23.05 -65.58
N GLN A 288 13.58 22.83 -65.22
CA GLN A 288 14.42 21.84 -65.89
C GLN A 288 13.92 20.41 -65.66
N ALA A 289 13.43 20.08 -64.46
CA ALA A 289 12.78 18.81 -64.18
C ALA A 289 11.52 18.59 -65.04
N LEU A 290 10.70 19.63 -65.25
CA LEU A 290 9.56 19.58 -66.17
C LEU A 290 10.00 19.32 -67.61
N THR A 291 11.06 19.99 -68.08
CA THR A 291 11.57 19.75 -69.44
C THR A 291 12.13 18.35 -69.60
N LEU A 292 12.76 17.79 -68.56
CA LEU A 292 13.28 16.43 -68.57
C LEU A 292 12.13 15.40 -68.55
N ALA A 293 11.12 15.62 -67.71
CA ALA A 293 9.92 14.79 -67.62
C ALA A 293 9.11 14.74 -68.92
N ALA A 294 9.14 15.80 -69.72
CA ALA A 294 8.44 15.89 -71.00
C ALA A 294 9.17 15.19 -72.16
N GLN A 295 10.40 14.69 -71.97
CA GLN A 295 11.14 14.02 -73.04
C GLN A 295 10.60 12.60 -73.27
N PRO A 296 10.34 12.18 -74.53
CA PRO A 296 9.84 10.84 -74.83
C PRO A 296 10.89 9.74 -74.56
N GLN A 297 12.18 10.08 -74.57
CA GLN A 297 13.29 9.21 -74.17
C GLN A 297 14.29 10.03 -73.33
N LEU A 298 14.59 9.54 -72.13
CA LEU A 298 15.52 10.20 -71.22
C LEU A 298 16.97 9.86 -71.59
N ASP A 299 17.75 10.88 -71.94
CA ASP A 299 19.14 10.70 -72.32
C ASP A 299 20.06 10.50 -71.10
N ALA A 300 20.54 9.28 -70.91
CA ALA A 300 21.46 8.89 -69.85
C ALA A 300 22.79 9.69 -69.88
N THR A 301 23.22 10.19 -71.05
CA THR A 301 24.46 10.99 -71.17
C THR A 301 24.30 12.41 -70.64
N SER A 302 23.11 13.00 -70.79
CA SER A 302 22.75 14.29 -70.20
C SER A 302 22.76 14.24 -68.67
N ILE A 303 22.21 13.16 -68.10
CA ILE A 303 22.22 12.93 -66.65
C ILE A 303 23.66 12.77 -66.15
N ARG A 304 24.50 12.01 -66.86
CA ARG A 304 25.92 11.79 -66.50
C ARG A 304 26.73 13.09 -66.47
N ASN A 305 26.55 13.95 -67.47
CA ASN A 305 27.35 15.18 -67.63
C ASN A 305 26.85 16.33 -66.74
N ALA A 306 25.68 16.20 -66.12
CA ALA A 306 25.15 17.21 -65.21
C ALA A 306 25.87 17.23 -63.86
N GLY A 307 25.98 18.43 -63.28
CA GLY A 307 26.57 18.63 -61.96
C GLY A 307 25.82 17.83 -60.86
N THR A 308 26.54 17.44 -59.81
CA THR A 308 26.00 16.64 -58.69
C THR A 308 24.81 17.31 -58.01
N GLN A 309 24.86 18.63 -57.82
CA GLN A 309 23.77 19.41 -57.21
C GLN A 309 22.53 19.46 -58.09
N TRP A 310 22.72 19.51 -59.41
CA TRP A 310 21.62 19.43 -60.36
C TRP A 310 20.96 18.06 -60.28
N ARG A 311 21.74 16.96 -60.33
CA ARG A 311 21.22 15.60 -60.21
C ARG A 311 20.45 15.38 -58.90
N ALA A 312 20.98 15.87 -57.79
CA ALA A 312 20.40 15.71 -56.45
C ALA A 312 19.09 16.46 -56.21
N LEU A 313 18.77 17.49 -57.00
CA LEU A 313 17.53 18.26 -56.91
C LEU A 313 16.57 17.94 -58.07
N CYS A 314 17.07 17.92 -59.31
CA CYS A 314 16.28 17.76 -60.52
C CYS A 314 15.73 16.33 -60.67
N LEU A 315 16.51 15.28 -60.39
CA LEU A 315 16.07 13.90 -60.61
C LEU A 315 14.96 13.45 -59.66
N PRO A 316 15.01 13.71 -58.34
CA PRO A 316 13.90 13.41 -57.44
C PRO A 316 12.62 14.19 -57.80
N LEU A 317 12.75 15.46 -58.21
CA LEU A 317 11.60 16.26 -58.69
C LEU A 317 11.02 15.68 -59.98
N THR A 318 11.87 15.29 -60.94
CA THR A 318 11.46 14.63 -62.18
C THR A 318 10.70 13.33 -61.88
N PHE A 319 11.20 12.53 -60.92
CA PHE A 319 10.56 11.29 -60.48
C PHE A 319 9.17 11.54 -59.87
N GLY A 320 8.99 12.64 -59.15
CA GLY A 320 7.69 13.05 -58.61
C GLY A 320 6.71 13.60 -59.66
N ILE A 321 7.21 14.10 -60.80
CA ILE A 321 6.41 14.68 -61.89
C ILE A 321 5.94 13.62 -62.88
N ILE A 322 6.80 12.67 -63.27
CA ILE A 322 6.50 11.71 -64.33
C ILE A 322 5.39 10.74 -63.87
N PRO A 323 4.37 10.46 -64.71
CA PRO A 323 3.31 9.51 -64.38
C PRO A 323 3.83 8.08 -64.15
N ASP A 324 4.75 7.61 -64.99
CA ASP A 324 5.47 6.33 -64.87
C ASP A 324 6.98 6.54 -64.63
N PRO A 325 7.52 6.21 -63.44
CA PRO A 325 8.93 6.42 -63.13
C PRO A 325 9.88 5.40 -63.78
N GLN A 326 9.38 4.31 -64.38
CA GLN A 326 10.20 3.24 -64.94
C GLN A 326 11.27 3.72 -65.94
N PRO A 327 10.97 4.63 -66.90
CA PRO A 327 11.98 5.11 -67.85
C PRO A 327 13.13 5.87 -67.16
N LEU A 328 12.86 6.58 -66.07
CA LEU A 328 13.87 7.30 -65.31
C LEU A 328 14.75 6.36 -64.50
N ILE A 329 14.19 5.29 -63.94
CA ILE A 329 14.93 4.23 -63.23
C ILE A 329 15.89 3.53 -64.20
N THR A 330 15.41 3.20 -65.40
CA THR A 330 16.23 2.58 -66.46
C THR A 330 17.35 3.53 -66.92
N ALA A 331 17.03 4.79 -67.22
CA ALA A 331 18.04 5.79 -67.63
C ALA A 331 19.11 6.02 -66.55
N LEU A 332 18.73 5.98 -65.26
CA LEU A 332 19.66 6.05 -64.13
C LEU A 332 20.59 4.83 -64.03
N ALA A 333 20.09 3.65 -64.35
CA ALA A 333 20.91 2.44 -64.43
C ALA A 333 21.92 2.51 -65.59
N GLU A 334 21.53 3.11 -66.72
CA GLU A 334 22.35 3.24 -67.94
C GLU A 334 23.37 4.40 -67.89
N ALA A 335 23.19 5.38 -66.99
CA ALA A 335 24.03 6.58 -66.91
C ALA A 335 25.48 6.33 -66.43
N ASN A 336 25.86 5.09 -66.05
CA ASN A 336 27.13 4.69 -65.40
C ASN A 336 27.64 5.67 -64.34
N ILE A 337 26.73 6.13 -63.47
CA ILE A 337 27.07 6.89 -62.27
C ILE A 337 27.54 5.89 -61.20
N PRO A 338 28.47 6.25 -60.28
CA PRO A 338 28.90 5.36 -59.20
C PRO A 338 27.71 4.74 -58.45
N THR A 339 27.75 3.43 -58.19
CA THR A 339 26.62 2.66 -57.63
C THR A 339 26.06 3.26 -56.35
N GLY A 340 26.92 3.76 -55.45
CA GLY A 340 26.49 4.43 -54.22
C GLY A 340 25.70 5.72 -54.48
N GLU A 341 26.14 6.54 -55.44
CA GLU A 341 25.43 7.77 -55.84
C GLU A 341 24.10 7.43 -56.54
N ARG A 342 24.08 6.40 -57.41
CA ARG A 342 22.83 5.94 -58.06
C ARG A 342 21.80 5.47 -57.03
N LEU A 343 22.18 4.59 -56.11
CA LEU A 343 21.28 4.06 -55.08
C LEU A 343 20.78 5.17 -54.14
N PHE A 344 21.63 6.14 -53.82
CA PHE A 344 21.24 7.32 -53.03
C PHE A 344 20.24 8.22 -53.76
N LEU A 345 20.44 8.45 -55.07
CA LEU A 345 19.49 9.18 -55.91
C LEU A 345 18.15 8.44 -56.02
N ILE A 346 18.17 7.12 -56.16
CA ILE A 346 16.96 6.27 -56.17
C ILE A 346 16.25 6.34 -54.81
N ALA A 347 16.96 6.23 -53.69
CA ALA A 347 16.37 6.36 -52.36
C ALA A 347 15.71 7.75 -52.16
N ARG A 348 16.35 8.83 -52.61
CA ARG A 348 15.76 10.18 -52.59
C ARG A 348 14.53 10.29 -53.50
N ALA A 349 14.57 9.67 -54.67
CA ALA A 349 13.45 9.65 -55.60
C ALA A 349 12.25 8.85 -55.04
N LEU A 350 12.50 7.72 -54.37
CA LEU A 350 11.48 6.93 -53.68
C LEU A 350 10.84 7.70 -52.52
N ARG A 351 11.57 8.58 -51.82
CA ARG A 351 10.97 9.45 -50.80
C ARG A 351 10.01 10.49 -51.39
N GLU A 352 10.28 10.97 -52.61
CA GLU A 352 9.37 11.92 -53.30
C GLU A 352 8.07 11.26 -53.73
N ARG A 353 8.10 9.95 -54.04
CA ARG A 353 6.92 9.14 -54.38
C ARG A 353 7.02 7.74 -53.73
N PRO A 354 6.65 7.61 -52.44
CA PRO A 354 6.80 6.36 -51.70
C PRO A 354 5.80 5.28 -52.14
N ARG A 355 4.65 5.68 -52.70
CA ARG A 355 3.65 4.75 -53.24
C ARG A 355 3.96 4.43 -54.70
N LEU A 356 4.56 3.26 -54.90
CA LEU A 356 4.83 2.67 -56.22
C LEU A 356 4.21 1.29 -56.29
N ASP A 357 4.03 0.79 -57.52
CA ASP A 357 3.67 -0.61 -57.73
C ASP A 357 4.67 -1.52 -56.99
N PRO A 358 4.21 -2.41 -56.09
CA PRO A 358 5.05 -3.40 -55.42
C PRO A 358 5.96 -4.19 -56.35
N ALA A 359 5.58 -4.40 -57.62
CA ALA A 359 6.41 -5.04 -58.63
C ALA A 359 7.68 -4.25 -58.97
N LEU A 360 7.66 -2.92 -58.81
CA LEU A 360 8.79 -2.03 -59.07
C LEU A 360 9.58 -1.70 -57.80
N SER A 361 8.91 -1.47 -56.68
CA SER A 361 9.57 -1.07 -55.43
C SER A 361 10.34 -2.22 -54.77
N ARG A 362 9.83 -3.45 -54.84
CA ARG A 362 10.48 -4.60 -54.20
C ARG A 362 11.87 -4.94 -54.77
N PRO A 363 12.07 -5.08 -56.10
CA PRO A 363 13.41 -5.36 -56.63
C PRO A 363 14.43 -4.28 -56.25
N ILE A 364 13.99 -3.02 -56.18
CA ILE A 364 14.82 -1.89 -55.73
C ILE A 364 15.21 -2.04 -54.25
N LEU A 365 14.25 -2.42 -53.38
CA LEU A 365 14.56 -2.69 -51.98
C LEU A 365 15.49 -3.90 -51.81
N GLU A 366 15.32 -4.94 -52.61
CA GLU A 366 16.21 -6.11 -52.59
C GLU A 366 17.62 -5.73 -53.05
N GLU A 367 17.75 -4.90 -54.09
CA GLU A 367 19.03 -4.34 -54.53
C GLU A 367 19.67 -3.47 -53.43
N LEU A 368 18.91 -2.57 -52.81
CA LEU A 368 19.38 -1.74 -51.69
C LEU A 368 19.86 -2.58 -50.49
N CYS A 369 19.19 -3.70 -50.20
CA CYS A 369 19.59 -4.63 -49.13
C CYS A 369 20.90 -5.38 -49.46
N GLN A 370 21.19 -5.63 -50.73
CA GLN A 370 22.42 -6.33 -51.13
C GLN A 370 23.67 -5.46 -50.96
N TYR A 371 23.56 -4.16 -51.23
CA TYR A 371 24.71 -3.25 -51.21
C TYR A 371 24.87 -2.48 -49.89
N GLY A 372 23.82 -2.41 -49.06
CA GLY A 372 23.83 -1.77 -47.73
C GLY A 372 24.20 -0.28 -47.75
N GLY A 373 24.04 0.42 -46.61
CA GLY A 373 24.61 1.77 -46.43
C GLY A 373 23.61 2.94 -46.35
N GLU A 374 24.12 4.15 -46.67
CA GLU A 374 23.46 5.46 -46.46
C GLU A 374 22.13 5.60 -47.22
N ALA A 375 21.97 4.92 -48.35
CA ALA A 375 20.74 4.93 -49.15
C ALA A 375 19.55 4.29 -48.43
N LEU A 376 19.76 3.16 -47.73
CA LEU A 376 18.69 2.50 -46.98
C LEU A 376 18.30 3.30 -45.74
N ASN A 377 19.28 3.88 -45.04
CA ASN A 377 19.03 4.81 -43.92
C ASN A 377 18.25 6.05 -44.37
N THR A 378 18.55 6.57 -45.57
CA THR A 378 17.81 7.69 -46.15
C THR A 378 16.34 7.32 -46.38
N LEU A 379 16.05 6.06 -46.73
CA LEU A 379 14.71 5.59 -47.09
C LEU A 379 13.82 5.24 -45.87
N VAL A 380 14.38 5.12 -44.66
CA VAL A 380 13.65 4.69 -43.44
C VAL A 380 12.28 5.35 -43.26
N PRO A 381 12.09 6.68 -43.41
CA PRO A 381 10.79 7.32 -43.23
C PRO A 381 9.70 6.84 -44.23
N ALA A 382 10.11 6.40 -45.42
CA ALA A 382 9.22 5.94 -46.49
C ALA A 382 9.03 4.40 -46.49
N LEU A 383 9.93 3.66 -45.82
CA LEU A 383 9.87 2.20 -45.77
C LEU A 383 8.57 1.63 -45.20
N PRO A 384 7.95 2.19 -44.14
CA PRO A 384 6.65 1.69 -43.65
C PRO A 384 5.59 1.68 -44.75
N ILE A 385 5.47 2.76 -45.51
CA ILE A 385 4.48 2.89 -46.60
C ILE A 385 4.73 1.83 -47.68
N ILE A 386 5.99 1.69 -48.13
CA ILE A 386 6.37 0.74 -49.17
C ILE A 386 6.12 -0.70 -48.71
N LEU A 387 6.49 -1.04 -47.48
CA LEU A 387 6.32 -2.38 -46.92
C LEU A 387 4.85 -2.73 -46.68
N ILE A 388 4.02 -1.75 -46.32
CA ILE A 388 2.57 -1.94 -46.20
C ILE A 388 1.95 -2.26 -47.57
N ASP A 389 2.32 -1.54 -48.62
CA ASP A 389 1.80 -1.77 -49.98
C ASP A 389 2.29 -3.11 -50.57
N ILE A 390 3.55 -3.49 -50.31
CA ILE A 390 4.07 -4.83 -50.62
C ILE A 390 3.33 -5.90 -49.80
N GLY A 391 3.12 -5.69 -48.51
CA GLY A 391 2.43 -6.64 -47.63
C GLY A 391 0.97 -6.90 -48.01
N ARG A 392 0.28 -5.88 -48.54
CA ARG A 392 -1.11 -6.01 -49.04
C ARG A 392 -1.20 -6.87 -50.31
N THR A 393 -0.17 -6.86 -51.15
CA THR A 393 -0.15 -7.56 -52.44
C THR A 393 0.58 -8.91 -52.40
N GLN A 394 1.61 -9.03 -51.57
CA GLN A 394 2.54 -10.17 -51.49
C GLN A 394 2.84 -10.55 -50.01
N PRO A 395 1.84 -10.98 -49.22
CA PRO A 395 1.98 -11.16 -47.77
C PRO A 395 2.98 -12.25 -47.35
N ALA A 396 3.21 -13.28 -48.18
CA ALA A 396 4.13 -14.36 -47.86
C ALA A 396 5.61 -13.95 -47.89
N GLN A 397 5.95 -12.86 -48.57
CA GLN A 397 7.34 -12.48 -48.85
C GLN A 397 7.79 -11.23 -48.07
N VAL A 398 6.84 -10.43 -47.57
CA VAL A 398 7.14 -9.17 -46.86
C VAL A 398 7.88 -9.38 -45.53
N ASN A 399 7.59 -10.45 -44.78
CA ASN A 399 8.25 -10.71 -43.49
C ASN A 399 9.76 -10.99 -43.68
N THR A 400 10.11 -11.83 -44.65
CA THR A 400 11.51 -12.12 -44.99
C THR A 400 12.25 -10.91 -45.55
N LEU A 401 11.54 -10.00 -46.23
CA LEU A 401 12.12 -8.75 -46.70
C LEU A 401 12.36 -7.79 -45.54
N LEU A 402 11.42 -7.66 -44.60
CA LEU A 402 11.56 -6.84 -43.39
C LEU A 402 12.78 -7.30 -42.56
N GLU A 403 12.94 -8.61 -42.33
CA GLU A 403 14.11 -9.16 -41.62
C GLU A 403 15.43 -8.78 -42.28
N ARG A 404 15.53 -8.90 -43.62
CA ARG A 404 16.72 -8.51 -44.38
C ARG A 404 17.01 -7.02 -44.28
N ILE A 405 15.99 -6.17 -44.43
CA ILE A 405 16.11 -4.70 -44.28
C ILE A 405 16.62 -4.36 -42.87
N VAL A 406 15.98 -4.91 -41.85
CA VAL A 406 16.34 -4.68 -40.43
C VAL A 406 17.74 -5.19 -40.11
N GLY A 407 18.21 -6.24 -40.77
CA GLY A 407 19.59 -6.73 -40.67
C GLY A 407 20.65 -5.80 -41.27
N GLN A 408 20.28 -4.96 -42.24
CA GLN A 408 21.19 -4.03 -42.94
C GLN A 408 21.13 -2.59 -42.42
N LEU A 409 20.11 -2.25 -41.62
CA LEU A 409 19.94 -0.93 -41.02
C LEU A 409 20.79 -0.76 -39.75
N ALA A 410 21.16 0.48 -39.45
CA ALA A 410 21.73 0.83 -38.15
C ALA A 410 20.72 0.52 -37.02
N PRO A 411 21.15 0.15 -35.80
CA PRO A 411 20.24 -0.26 -34.72
C PRO A 411 19.15 0.77 -34.41
N THR A 412 19.50 2.06 -34.39
CA THR A 412 18.54 3.15 -34.16
C THR A 412 17.50 3.24 -35.27
N ALA A 413 17.95 3.18 -36.53
CA ALA A 413 17.09 3.21 -37.71
C ALA A 413 16.16 1.98 -37.79
N ALA A 414 16.67 0.80 -37.42
CA ALA A 414 15.87 -0.42 -37.36
C ALA A 414 14.77 -0.33 -36.29
N ILE A 415 15.09 0.18 -35.10
CA ILE A 415 14.11 0.38 -34.02
C ILE A 415 13.03 1.39 -34.44
N THR A 416 13.42 2.48 -35.09
CA THR A 416 12.46 3.47 -35.63
C THR A 416 11.51 2.83 -36.63
N LEU A 417 12.04 2.12 -37.64
CA LEU A 417 11.23 1.41 -38.64
C LEU A 417 10.22 0.44 -38.01
N LEU A 418 10.69 -0.37 -37.06
CA LEU A 418 9.85 -1.37 -36.41
C LEU A 418 8.78 -0.75 -35.50
N THR A 419 9.11 0.37 -34.84
CA THR A 419 8.15 1.12 -34.02
C THR A 419 7.09 1.80 -34.90
N ASP A 420 7.48 2.36 -36.05
CA ASP A 420 6.55 2.95 -37.01
C ASP A 420 5.59 1.88 -37.58
N LEU A 421 6.10 0.67 -37.86
CA LEU A 421 5.27 -0.46 -38.30
C LEU A 421 4.35 -0.98 -37.17
N LEU A 422 4.80 -0.99 -35.92
CA LEU A 422 3.97 -1.30 -34.76
C LEU A 422 2.75 -0.37 -34.68
N ASP A 423 2.96 0.93 -34.87
CA ASP A 423 1.93 1.96 -34.71
C ASP A 423 1.12 2.23 -36.00
N ALA A 424 1.49 1.62 -37.12
CA ALA A 424 0.77 1.70 -38.39
C ALA A 424 -0.54 0.89 -38.35
N GLY A 425 -1.64 1.55 -37.95
CA GLY A 425 -2.97 0.94 -37.85
C GLY A 425 -3.52 0.37 -39.17
N ASP A 426 -3.05 0.86 -40.32
CA ASP A 426 -3.44 0.41 -41.65
C ASP A 426 -2.56 -0.72 -42.22
N ALA A 427 -1.52 -1.13 -41.48
CA ALA A 427 -0.62 -2.20 -41.88
C ALA A 427 -1.26 -3.59 -41.67
N PRO A 428 -0.96 -4.58 -42.54
CA PRO A 428 -1.43 -5.96 -42.36
C PRO A 428 -1.01 -6.54 -40.99
N PRO A 429 -1.91 -7.23 -40.24
CA PRO A 429 -1.59 -7.76 -38.92
C PRO A 429 -0.34 -8.64 -38.88
N ALA A 430 -0.11 -9.46 -39.92
CA ALA A 430 1.07 -10.33 -40.02
C ALA A 430 2.39 -9.54 -40.04
N LEU A 431 2.43 -8.40 -40.72
CA LEU A 431 3.61 -7.53 -40.79
C LEU A 431 3.87 -6.86 -39.44
N ARG A 432 2.80 -6.45 -38.74
CA ARG A 432 2.90 -5.80 -37.42
C ARG A 432 3.37 -6.76 -36.34
N TRP A 433 2.84 -8.00 -36.32
CA TRP A 433 3.31 -9.03 -35.40
C TRP A 433 4.76 -9.42 -35.66
N GLN A 434 5.17 -9.53 -36.93
CA GLN A 434 6.58 -9.74 -37.28
C GLN A 434 7.46 -8.59 -36.76
N ALA A 435 7.00 -7.34 -36.88
CA ALA A 435 7.74 -6.20 -36.35
C ALA A 435 7.87 -6.25 -34.81
N ILE A 436 6.80 -6.63 -34.11
CA ILE A 436 6.80 -6.84 -32.65
C ILE A 436 7.79 -7.94 -32.26
N ASP A 437 7.77 -9.08 -32.95
CA ASP A 437 8.66 -10.19 -32.63
C ASP A 437 10.14 -9.79 -32.83
N LEU A 438 10.45 -9.03 -33.89
CA LEU A 438 11.80 -8.50 -34.14
C LEU A 438 12.23 -7.48 -33.07
N LEU A 439 11.32 -6.66 -32.57
CA LEU A 439 11.57 -5.77 -31.43
C LEU A 439 11.86 -6.57 -30.15
N CYS A 440 11.06 -7.62 -29.88
CA CYS A 440 11.26 -8.52 -28.75
C CYS A 440 12.61 -9.24 -28.81
N GLN A 441 12.99 -9.80 -29.98
CA GLN A 441 14.29 -10.45 -30.19
C GLN A 441 15.45 -9.50 -29.93
N ARG A 442 15.30 -8.22 -30.28
CA ARG A 442 16.30 -7.16 -30.04
C ARG A 442 16.26 -6.59 -28.62
N ARG A 443 15.38 -7.08 -27.75
CA ARG A 443 15.21 -6.62 -26.37
C ARG A 443 15.05 -5.11 -26.25
N THR A 444 14.22 -4.52 -27.10
CA THR A 444 13.95 -3.08 -27.04
C THR A 444 13.02 -2.75 -25.88
N LEU A 445 13.26 -1.62 -25.22
CA LEU A 445 12.32 -1.09 -24.24
C LEU A 445 10.98 -0.73 -24.92
N PRO A 446 9.84 -0.90 -24.23
CA PRO A 446 8.54 -0.57 -24.79
C PRO A 446 8.47 0.93 -25.15
N PRO A 447 8.14 1.28 -26.40
CA PRO A 447 8.01 2.67 -26.81
C PRO A 447 6.80 3.33 -26.13
N PRO A 448 6.80 4.67 -25.96
CA PRO A 448 5.67 5.39 -25.39
C PRO A 448 4.38 5.09 -26.17
N LEU A 449 3.25 5.13 -25.49
CA LEU A 449 1.95 4.83 -26.07
C LEU A 449 1.37 6.07 -26.79
N PRO A 450 1.14 6.01 -28.12
CA PRO A 450 0.44 7.08 -28.84
C PRO A 450 -0.98 7.31 -28.30
N PRO A 451 -1.52 8.55 -28.41
CA PRO A 451 -2.87 8.88 -27.94
C PRO A 451 -3.98 8.06 -28.61
N HIS A 452 -3.74 7.52 -29.81
CA HIS A 452 -4.65 6.67 -30.54
C HIS A 452 -3.95 5.37 -30.96
N THR A 453 -3.78 4.46 -30.00
CA THR A 453 -3.19 3.13 -30.25
C THR A 453 -4.27 2.07 -30.28
N ASP A 454 -4.28 1.26 -31.33
CA ASP A 454 -5.20 0.14 -31.49
C ASP A 454 -4.80 -1.09 -30.64
N LEU A 455 -5.60 -2.16 -30.69
CA LEU A 455 -5.41 -3.32 -29.84
C LEU A 455 -4.08 -4.06 -30.11
N ILE A 456 -3.62 -4.13 -31.36
CA ILE A 456 -2.34 -4.76 -31.72
C ILE A 456 -1.18 -3.91 -31.19
N GLY A 457 -1.25 -2.59 -31.32
CA GLY A 457 -0.22 -1.69 -30.79
C GLY A 457 -0.11 -1.72 -29.26
N GLN A 458 -1.24 -1.88 -28.55
CA GLN A 458 -1.26 -2.10 -27.11
C GLN A 458 -0.69 -3.48 -26.74
N ALA A 459 -1.12 -4.54 -27.42
CA ALA A 459 -0.67 -5.90 -27.19
C ALA A 459 0.84 -6.08 -27.45
N GLY A 460 1.37 -5.47 -28.51
CA GLY A 460 2.81 -5.48 -28.80
C GLY A 460 3.65 -4.86 -27.68
N ARG A 461 3.18 -3.75 -27.09
CA ARG A 461 3.83 -3.12 -25.93
C ARG A 461 3.75 -3.98 -24.67
N CYS A 462 2.67 -4.73 -24.47
CA CYS A 462 2.60 -5.72 -23.39
C CYS A 462 3.66 -6.83 -23.56
N LEU A 463 3.88 -7.32 -24.78
CA LEU A 463 4.93 -8.32 -25.03
C LEU A 463 6.33 -7.74 -24.80
N LEU A 464 6.59 -6.52 -25.28
CA LEU A 464 7.87 -5.84 -25.07
C LEU A 464 8.16 -5.57 -23.58
N ALA A 465 7.12 -5.24 -22.80
CA ALA A 465 7.25 -5.02 -21.36
C ALA A 465 7.69 -6.29 -20.60
N VAL A 466 7.43 -7.48 -21.15
CA VAL A 466 7.83 -8.76 -20.56
C VAL A 466 9.25 -9.18 -20.92
N VAL A 467 9.85 -8.56 -21.94
CA VAL A 467 11.23 -8.86 -22.35
C VAL A 467 12.27 -8.39 -21.31
N HIS A 468 11.93 -7.39 -20.49
CA HIS A 468 12.76 -6.89 -19.39
C HIS A 468 12.00 -6.93 -18.06
N ASN A 469 12.64 -7.41 -17.00
CA ASN A 469 12.02 -7.45 -15.67
C ASN A 469 11.68 -6.05 -15.15
N ASP A 470 12.50 -5.03 -15.46
CA ASP A 470 12.32 -3.67 -14.97
C ASP A 470 11.09 -2.96 -15.57
N THR A 471 10.58 -3.47 -16.71
CA THR A 471 9.43 -2.87 -17.42
C THR A 471 8.11 -3.56 -17.12
N LEU A 472 8.10 -4.61 -16.29
CA LEU A 472 6.89 -5.38 -15.99
C LEU A 472 5.80 -4.53 -15.33
N SER A 473 6.18 -3.51 -14.54
CA SER A 473 5.24 -2.56 -13.92
C SER A 473 4.34 -1.85 -14.94
N TRP A 474 4.77 -1.75 -16.20
CA TRP A 474 3.97 -1.15 -17.27
C TRP A 474 2.69 -1.94 -17.56
N LEU A 475 2.67 -3.25 -17.31
CA LEU A 475 1.49 -4.10 -17.50
C LEU A 475 0.32 -3.69 -16.59
N ALA A 476 0.59 -2.96 -15.51
CA ALA A 476 -0.44 -2.40 -14.64
C ALA A 476 -1.12 -1.15 -15.21
N HIS A 477 -0.62 -0.57 -16.31
CA HIS A 477 -1.15 0.66 -16.87
C HIS A 477 -2.55 0.42 -17.49
N PRO A 478 -3.58 1.21 -17.13
CA PRO A 478 -4.96 0.95 -17.55
C PRO A 478 -5.16 0.97 -19.07
N SER A 479 -4.37 1.78 -19.79
CA SER A 479 -4.44 1.85 -21.25
C SER A 479 -3.94 0.59 -21.99
N LEU A 480 -3.25 -0.33 -21.30
CA LEU A 480 -2.76 -1.58 -21.87
C LEU A 480 -3.67 -2.78 -21.57
N GLN A 481 -4.70 -2.60 -20.76
CA GLN A 481 -5.56 -3.70 -20.30
C GLN A 481 -6.29 -4.42 -21.45
N LEU A 482 -6.75 -3.67 -22.48
CA LEU A 482 -7.42 -4.25 -23.63
C LEU A 482 -6.44 -5.03 -24.52
N GLY A 483 -5.23 -4.50 -24.74
CA GLY A 483 -4.15 -5.23 -25.42
C GLY A 483 -3.74 -6.51 -24.68
N LEU A 484 -3.67 -6.47 -23.35
CA LEU A 484 -3.36 -7.64 -22.53
C LEU A 484 -4.43 -8.74 -22.67
N ARG A 485 -5.71 -8.36 -22.68
CA ARG A 485 -6.83 -9.29 -22.92
C ARG A 485 -6.80 -9.90 -24.32
N LEU A 486 -6.34 -9.16 -25.34
CA LEU A 486 -6.16 -9.69 -26.69
C LEU A 486 -5.07 -10.78 -26.73
N LEU A 487 -3.95 -10.59 -26.02
CA LEU A 487 -2.91 -11.62 -25.93
C LEU A 487 -3.44 -12.87 -25.20
N LEU A 488 -4.12 -12.67 -24.07
CA LEU A 488 -4.64 -13.74 -23.24
C LEU A 488 -5.81 -14.50 -23.87
N SER A 489 -6.45 -13.98 -24.92
CA SER A 489 -7.52 -14.69 -25.64
C SER A 489 -7.02 -15.71 -26.66
N GLY A 490 -5.72 -15.71 -26.96
CA GLY A 490 -5.13 -16.56 -28.00
C GLY A 490 -5.28 -16.01 -29.42
N ALA A 491 -6.00 -14.90 -29.62
CA ALA A 491 -6.16 -14.26 -30.94
C ALA A 491 -4.82 -13.78 -31.55
N ALA A 492 -3.81 -13.56 -30.71
CA ALA A 492 -2.46 -13.20 -31.11
C ALA A 492 -1.50 -14.40 -31.30
N GLY A 493 -2.00 -15.64 -31.17
CA GLY A 493 -1.21 -16.88 -31.26
C GLY A 493 -0.89 -17.52 -29.90
N GLU A 494 -0.87 -18.84 -29.86
CA GLU A 494 -0.74 -19.64 -28.62
C GLU A 494 0.60 -19.41 -27.89
N GLU A 495 1.70 -19.29 -28.61
CA GLU A 495 3.04 -19.07 -28.01
C GLU A 495 3.11 -17.73 -27.25
N ARG A 496 2.54 -16.67 -27.84
CA ARG A 496 2.49 -15.33 -27.22
C ARG A 496 1.53 -15.32 -26.02
N GLN A 497 0.40 -16.01 -26.13
CA GLN A 497 -0.58 -16.18 -25.04
C GLN A 497 0.04 -16.90 -23.83
N GLN A 498 0.77 -17.99 -24.07
CA GLN A 498 1.44 -18.73 -22.99
C GLN A 498 2.54 -17.88 -22.36
N THR A 499 3.37 -17.22 -23.17
CA THR A 499 4.46 -16.37 -22.68
C THR A 499 3.93 -15.29 -21.72
N ILE A 500 2.90 -14.54 -22.12
CA ILE A 500 2.36 -13.47 -21.28
C ILE A 500 1.72 -14.04 -19.99
N ALA A 501 1.00 -15.16 -20.07
CA ALA A 501 0.31 -15.75 -18.92
C ALA A 501 1.31 -16.25 -17.85
N HIS A 502 2.43 -16.85 -18.26
CA HIS A 502 3.46 -17.31 -17.33
C HIS A 502 4.12 -16.15 -16.59
N HIS A 503 4.49 -15.08 -17.29
CA HIS A 503 5.11 -13.92 -16.66
C HIS A 503 4.17 -13.21 -15.68
N LEU A 504 2.89 -13.05 -16.03
CA LEU A 504 1.91 -12.50 -15.10
C LEU A 504 1.80 -13.30 -13.80
N LEU A 505 1.87 -14.64 -13.87
CA LEU A 505 1.77 -15.48 -12.68
C LEU A 505 3.04 -15.43 -11.81
N HIS A 506 4.23 -15.44 -12.41
CA HIS A 506 5.50 -15.57 -11.68
C HIS A 506 5.92 -14.29 -10.94
N HIS A 507 5.50 -13.11 -11.40
CA HIS A 507 5.90 -11.84 -10.80
C HIS A 507 4.88 -11.37 -9.74
N LEU A 508 5.22 -11.57 -8.46
CA LEU A 508 4.37 -11.24 -7.32
C LEU A 508 4.18 -9.72 -7.10
N ASP A 509 5.05 -8.88 -7.68
CA ASP A 509 5.00 -7.41 -7.56
C ASP A 509 3.87 -6.78 -8.39
N LEU A 510 3.28 -7.54 -9.32
CA LEU A 510 2.19 -7.06 -10.15
C LEU A 510 0.86 -7.04 -9.37
N PRO A 511 -0.06 -6.10 -9.68
CA PRO A 511 -1.35 -6.05 -9.03
C PRO A 511 -2.12 -7.37 -9.16
N PRO A 512 -2.75 -7.88 -8.08
CA PRO A 512 -3.49 -9.15 -8.10
C PRO A 512 -4.57 -9.20 -9.19
N SER A 513 -5.23 -8.07 -9.48
CA SER A 513 -6.26 -7.95 -10.51
C SER A 513 -5.75 -8.16 -11.94
N VAL A 514 -4.48 -7.85 -12.20
CA VAL A 514 -3.82 -8.10 -13.49
C VAL A 514 -3.37 -9.55 -13.57
N ARG A 515 -2.77 -10.07 -12.49
CA ARG A 515 -2.33 -11.46 -12.38
C ARG A 515 -3.50 -12.45 -12.50
N ALA A 516 -4.67 -12.09 -11.99
CA ALA A 516 -5.91 -12.88 -12.07
C ALA A 516 -6.45 -13.05 -13.51
N LEU A 517 -5.92 -12.33 -14.51
CA LEU A 517 -6.26 -12.56 -15.92
C LEU A 517 -5.52 -13.77 -16.52
N ALA A 518 -4.36 -14.14 -15.97
CA ALA A 518 -3.50 -15.20 -16.48
C ALA A 518 -4.13 -16.61 -16.46
N PRO A 519 -4.86 -17.05 -15.41
CA PRO A 519 -5.33 -18.42 -15.32
C PRO A 519 -6.21 -18.89 -16.49
N ALA A 520 -6.97 -18.00 -17.13
CA ALA A 520 -7.78 -18.37 -18.30
C ALA A 520 -6.96 -18.79 -19.53
N ALA A 521 -5.68 -18.42 -19.57
CA ALA A 521 -4.77 -18.61 -20.69
C ALA A 521 -3.65 -19.63 -20.39
N LEU A 522 -3.56 -20.14 -19.15
CA LEU A 522 -2.56 -21.12 -18.74
C LEU A 522 -3.00 -22.54 -19.11
N PRO A 523 -2.05 -23.46 -19.41
CA PRO A 523 -2.37 -24.87 -19.56
C PRO A 523 -2.80 -25.45 -18.20
N LEU A 524 -3.57 -26.54 -18.23
CA LEU A 524 -4.18 -27.14 -17.03
C LEU A 524 -3.17 -27.56 -15.95
N ALA A 525 -1.93 -27.88 -16.33
CA ALA A 525 -0.86 -28.26 -15.41
C ALA A 525 -0.43 -27.07 -14.52
N ASP A 526 -0.38 -25.87 -15.08
CA ASP A 526 0.16 -24.68 -14.41
C ASP A 526 -0.91 -23.93 -13.60
N LEU A 527 -2.19 -24.27 -13.80
CA LEU A 527 -3.30 -23.79 -12.96
C LEU A 527 -3.14 -24.16 -11.49
N VAL A 528 -2.42 -25.24 -11.17
CA VAL A 528 -2.13 -25.64 -9.78
C VAL A 528 -1.32 -24.56 -9.06
N GLN A 529 -0.35 -23.95 -9.74
CA GLN A 529 0.46 -22.87 -9.19
C GLN A 529 -0.40 -21.61 -8.94
N ALA A 530 -1.29 -21.27 -9.88
CA ALA A 530 -2.21 -20.15 -9.70
C ALA A 530 -3.26 -20.38 -8.61
N ALA A 531 -3.71 -21.62 -8.43
CA ALA A 531 -4.61 -21.99 -7.34
C ALA A 531 -3.95 -21.91 -5.96
N ALA A 532 -2.62 -22.00 -5.90
CA ALA A 532 -1.81 -21.89 -4.68
C ALA A 532 -1.28 -20.47 -4.41
N ASP A 533 -1.68 -19.48 -5.20
CA ASP A 533 -1.16 -18.11 -5.11
C ASP A 533 -1.41 -17.47 -3.73
N PRO A 534 -0.51 -16.62 -3.20
CA PRO A 534 -0.74 -15.89 -1.96
C PRO A 534 -2.01 -15.00 -2.02
N MET A 535 -2.39 -14.48 -3.19
CA MET A 535 -3.51 -13.55 -3.34
C MET A 535 -4.82 -14.25 -3.70
N ALA A 536 -5.90 -13.92 -2.98
CA ALA A 536 -7.20 -14.59 -3.12
C ALA A 536 -7.82 -14.45 -4.52
N GLU A 537 -7.66 -13.29 -5.17
CA GLU A 537 -8.21 -13.01 -6.51
C GLU A 537 -7.64 -13.97 -7.57
N VAL A 538 -6.34 -14.23 -7.53
CA VAL A 538 -5.65 -15.13 -8.46
C VAL A 538 -6.10 -16.58 -8.23
N ARG A 539 -6.19 -17.00 -6.96
CA ARG A 539 -6.69 -18.34 -6.61
C ARG A 539 -8.13 -18.54 -7.09
N GLN A 540 -9.00 -17.55 -6.90
CA GLN A 540 -10.39 -17.59 -7.37
C GLN A 540 -10.47 -17.71 -8.89
N ALA A 541 -9.66 -16.94 -9.62
CA ALA A 541 -9.60 -17.02 -11.08
C ALA A 541 -9.21 -18.42 -11.55
N ALA A 542 -8.17 -19.03 -10.96
CA ALA A 542 -7.73 -20.39 -11.30
C ALA A 542 -8.81 -21.45 -11.04
N ARG A 543 -9.45 -21.42 -9.85
CA ARG A 543 -10.53 -22.37 -9.53
C ARG A 543 -11.74 -22.20 -10.44
N SER A 544 -12.08 -20.97 -10.82
CA SER A 544 -13.17 -20.70 -11.77
C SER A 544 -12.93 -21.32 -13.15
N VAL A 545 -11.67 -21.47 -13.56
CA VAL A 545 -11.29 -22.10 -14.83
C VAL A 545 -11.51 -23.60 -14.75
N TRP A 546 -11.06 -24.27 -13.68
CA TRP A 546 -11.34 -25.70 -13.47
C TRP A 546 -12.84 -26.03 -13.43
N LEU A 547 -13.64 -25.19 -12.76
CA LEU A 547 -15.09 -25.37 -12.71
C LEU A 547 -15.75 -25.18 -14.09
N ARG A 548 -15.40 -24.11 -14.82
CA ARG A 548 -15.97 -23.83 -16.15
C ARG A 548 -15.56 -24.85 -17.21
N SER A 549 -14.37 -25.42 -17.10
CA SER A 549 -13.85 -26.44 -18.02
C SER A 549 -14.28 -27.87 -17.66
N GLY A 550 -14.98 -28.06 -16.53
CA GLY A 550 -15.45 -29.38 -16.10
C GLY A 550 -14.38 -30.27 -15.44
N HIS A 551 -13.18 -29.75 -15.17
CA HIS A 551 -12.07 -30.46 -14.51
C HIS A 551 -12.20 -30.46 -12.98
N VAL A 552 -13.37 -30.88 -12.49
CA VAL A 552 -13.68 -30.97 -11.06
C VAL A 552 -12.79 -32.01 -10.35
N ASP A 553 -12.30 -33.01 -11.10
CA ASP A 553 -11.34 -34.02 -10.61
C ASP A 553 -9.97 -33.41 -10.24
N GLN A 554 -9.51 -32.40 -10.98
CA GLN A 554 -8.26 -31.70 -10.68
C GLN A 554 -8.41 -30.82 -9.43
N LEU A 555 -9.55 -30.13 -9.29
CA LEU A 555 -9.90 -29.39 -8.06
C LEU A 555 -9.93 -30.34 -6.85
N ALA A 556 -10.49 -31.54 -7.00
CA ALA A 556 -10.50 -32.57 -5.96
C ALA A 556 -9.08 -33.08 -5.62
N ARG A 557 -8.22 -33.32 -6.62
CA ARG A 557 -6.81 -33.68 -6.38
C ARG A 557 -6.06 -32.58 -5.63
N PHE A 558 -6.23 -31.32 -6.02
CA PHE A 558 -5.61 -30.17 -5.35
C PHE A 558 -5.94 -30.13 -3.85
N VAL A 559 -7.21 -30.36 -3.49
CA VAL A 559 -7.67 -30.41 -2.09
C VAL A 559 -6.97 -31.52 -1.29
N THR A 560 -6.61 -32.65 -1.92
CA THR A 560 -5.93 -33.76 -1.23
C THR A 560 -4.43 -33.59 -1.04
N GLN A 561 -3.80 -32.61 -1.71
CA GLN A 561 -2.35 -32.40 -1.67
C GLN A 561 -1.92 -31.67 -0.37
N PRO A 562 -1.12 -32.31 0.51
CA PRO A 562 -0.79 -31.73 1.82
C PRO A 562 0.17 -30.53 1.74
N HIS A 563 0.97 -30.41 0.67
CA HIS A 563 1.95 -29.34 0.49
C HIS A 563 1.31 -28.01 0.05
N GLN A 564 0.06 -28.03 -0.39
CA GLN A 564 -0.62 -26.81 -0.84
C GLN A 564 -1.10 -25.98 0.35
N PRO A 565 -1.12 -24.63 0.24
CA PRO A 565 -1.61 -23.75 1.30
C PRO A 565 -3.03 -24.13 1.72
N TRP A 566 -3.24 -24.26 3.03
CA TRP A 566 -4.52 -24.75 3.53
C TRP A 566 -5.70 -23.82 3.18
N VAL A 567 -5.48 -22.50 3.18
CA VAL A 567 -6.50 -21.52 2.78
C VAL A 567 -6.99 -21.79 1.34
N ALA A 568 -6.07 -22.07 0.42
CA ALA A 568 -6.41 -22.41 -0.96
C ALA A 568 -7.20 -23.73 -1.05
N ARG A 569 -6.83 -24.74 -0.25
CA ARG A 569 -7.53 -26.03 -0.19
C ARG A 569 -8.93 -25.90 0.39
N ASP A 570 -9.13 -25.05 1.40
CA ASP A 570 -10.45 -24.80 2.01
C ASP A 570 -11.39 -24.09 1.02
N GLU A 571 -10.88 -23.06 0.32
CA GLU A 571 -11.62 -22.39 -0.75
C GLU A 571 -12.02 -23.38 -1.86
N ALA A 572 -11.09 -24.23 -2.32
CA ALA A 572 -11.38 -25.27 -3.29
C ALA A 572 -12.41 -26.32 -2.79
N LEU A 573 -12.37 -26.67 -1.51
CA LEU A 573 -13.34 -27.58 -0.90
C LEU A 573 -14.75 -26.94 -0.86
N THR A 574 -14.84 -25.63 -0.60
CA THR A 574 -16.13 -24.91 -0.66
C THR A 574 -16.70 -24.84 -2.07
N ASP A 575 -15.85 -24.66 -3.07
CA ASP A 575 -16.23 -24.67 -4.49
C ASP A 575 -16.72 -26.07 -4.92
N LEU A 576 -16.07 -27.15 -4.46
CA LEU A 576 -16.54 -28.52 -4.68
C LEU A 576 -17.93 -28.76 -4.10
N ALA A 577 -18.21 -28.22 -2.92
CA ALA A 577 -19.52 -28.37 -2.28
C ALA A 577 -20.64 -27.60 -3.01
N ALA A 578 -20.31 -26.49 -3.69
CA ALA A 578 -21.27 -25.72 -4.48
C ALA A 578 -21.57 -26.33 -5.86
N HIS A 579 -20.64 -27.13 -6.40
CA HIS A 579 -20.76 -27.70 -7.74
C HIS A 579 -21.41 -29.11 -7.72
N PRO A 580 -22.40 -29.42 -8.59
CA PRO A 580 -23.12 -30.71 -8.56
C PRO A 580 -22.21 -31.93 -8.76
N ALA A 581 -21.21 -31.84 -9.64
CA ALA A 581 -20.24 -32.91 -9.85
C ALA A 581 -19.27 -33.09 -8.66
N GLY A 582 -19.11 -32.08 -7.80
CA GLY A 582 -18.25 -32.13 -6.62
C GLY A 582 -18.88 -32.89 -5.44
N ALA A 583 -20.19 -33.13 -5.46
CA ALA A 583 -20.91 -33.85 -4.41
C ALA A 583 -20.35 -35.26 -4.13
N THR A 584 -19.95 -35.99 -5.18
CA THR A 584 -19.37 -37.33 -5.06
C THR A 584 -17.99 -37.30 -4.41
N PHE A 585 -17.15 -36.34 -4.78
CA PHE A 585 -15.84 -36.13 -4.16
C PHE A 585 -15.96 -35.70 -2.70
N LEU A 586 -16.85 -34.76 -2.38
CA LEU A 586 -17.09 -34.30 -1.02
C LEU A 586 -17.55 -35.45 -0.11
N ALA A 587 -18.50 -36.28 -0.59
CA ALA A 587 -18.92 -37.49 0.11
C ALA A 587 -17.77 -38.49 0.28
N GLY A 588 -16.97 -38.69 -0.77
CA GLY A 588 -15.77 -39.53 -0.72
C GLY A 588 -14.75 -39.04 0.29
N PHE A 589 -14.54 -37.72 0.39
CA PHE A 589 -13.61 -37.12 1.35
C PHE A 589 -14.08 -37.30 2.79
N ALA A 590 -15.37 -37.12 3.07
CA ALA A 590 -15.92 -37.32 4.41
C ALA A 590 -15.83 -38.80 4.86
N LEU A 591 -16.11 -39.74 3.95
CA LEU A 591 -16.14 -41.18 4.23
C LEU A 591 -14.77 -41.87 4.18
N SER A 592 -13.75 -41.27 3.57
CA SER A 592 -12.44 -41.91 3.39
C SER A 592 -11.61 -41.89 4.67
N GLN A 593 -11.26 -43.08 5.16
CA GLN A 593 -10.34 -43.26 6.29
C GLN A 593 -8.86 -43.05 5.93
N ARG A 594 -8.53 -42.92 4.63
CA ARG A 594 -7.14 -42.72 4.16
C ARG A 594 -6.72 -41.24 4.16
N LEU A 595 -7.68 -40.32 4.23
CA LEU A 595 -7.42 -38.89 4.23
C LEU A 595 -7.20 -38.38 5.66
N THR A 596 -6.52 -37.22 5.77
CA THR A 596 -6.27 -36.59 7.07
C THR A 596 -7.58 -36.23 7.76
N LEU A 597 -7.63 -36.38 9.08
CA LEU A 597 -8.82 -36.11 9.87
C LEU A 597 -9.33 -34.67 9.69
N ASP A 598 -8.44 -33.67 9.62
CA ASP A 598 -8.84 -32.27 9.39
C ASP A 598 -9.63 -32.11 8.06
N LEU A 599 -9.13 -32.70 6.96
CA LEU A 599 -9.81 -32.64 5.67
C LEU A 599 -11.19 -33.32 5.74
N ARG A 600 -11.28 -34.46 6.44
CA ARG A 600 -12.56 -35.16 6.65
C ARG A 600 -13.56 -34.28 7.41
N LEU A 601 -13.14 -33.67 8.52
CA LEU A 601 -14.01 -32.80 9.34
C LEU A 601 -14.50 -31.57 8.56
N ARG A 602 -13.65 -30.97 7.72
CA ARG A 602 -14.07 -29.86 6.85
C ARG A 602 -15.02 -30.29 5.74
N ALA A 603 -14.81 -31.47 5.15
CA ALA A 603 -15.74 -32.03 4.18
C ALA A 603 -17.11 -32.30 4.83
N ILE A 604 -17.11 -32.84 6.05
CA ILE A 604 -18.33 -33.08 6.85
C ILE A 604 -19.09 -31.78 7.09
N ARG A 605 -18.40 -30.69 7.44
CA ARG A 605 -19.00 -29.36 7.62
C ARG A 605 -19.78 -28.88 6.39
N LEU A 606 -19.42 -29.34 5.19
CA LEU A 606 -20.06 -28.92 3.94
C LEU A 606 -21.10 -29.92 3.43
N LEU A 607 -21.25 -31.10 4.05
CA LEU A 607 -22.22 -32.12 3.61
C LEU A 607 -23.67 -31.63 3.65
N HIS A 608 -24.01 -30.67 4.52
CA HIS A 608 -25.37 -30.11 4.59
C HIS A 608 -25.79 -29.41 3.29
N ARG A 609 -24.84 -29.01 2.42
CA ARG A 609 -25.11 -28.37 1.13
C ARG A 609 -25.52 -29.38 0.04
N LEU A 610 -25.32 -30.68 0.29
CA LEU A 610 -25.65 -31.74 -0.66
C LEU A 610 -27.11 -32.18 -0.51
N SER A 611 -27.75 -32.56 -1.61
CA SER A 611 -29.13 -33.06 -1.63
C SER A 611 -29.32 -34.36 -0.84
N ASN A 612 -28.28 -35.20 -0.82
CA ASN A 612 -28.17 -36.45 -0.05
C ASN A 612 -27.32 -36.30 1.23
N GLY A 613 -27.10 -35.08 1.71
CA GLY A 613 -26.31 -34.80 2.92
C GLY A 613 -26.85 -35.47 4.18
N LEU A 614 -28.17 -35.48 4.39
CA LEU A 614 -28.82 -36.09 5.55
C LEU A 614 -28.49 -37.58 5.71
N SER A 615 -28.50 -38.36 4.63
CA SER A 615 -28.23 -39.81 4.69
C SER A 615 -26.75 -40.09 4.97
N LEU A 616 -25.84 -39.28 4.42
CA LEU A 616 -24.41 -39.37 4.67
C LEU A 616 -24.06 -39.01 6.12
N LEU A 617 -24.63 -37.92 6.64
CA LEU A 617 -24.43 -37.49 8.03
C LEU A 617 -25.00 -38.52 9.01
N LYS A 618 -26.20 -39.06 8.73
CA LYS A 618 -26.79 -40.16 9.52
C LYS A 618 -25.89 -41.39 9.53
N ARG A 619 -25.33 -41.77 8.38
CA ARG A 619 -24.40 -42.91 8.28
C ARG A 619 -23.15 -42.68 9.12
N LEU A 620 -22.51 -41.52 9.02
CA LEU A 620 -21.33 -41.17 9.82
C LEU A 620 -21.64 -41.19 11.31
N LEU A 621 -22.76 -40.63 11.73
CA LEU A 621 -23.20 -40.59 13.13
C LEU A 621 -23.40 -42.00 13.73
N GLN A 622 -24.01 -42.91 12.96
CA GLN A 622 -24.37 -44.26 13.40
C GLN A 622 -23.22 -45.28 13.30
N THR A 623 -22.15 -44.96 12.58
CA THR A 623 -21.02 -45.89 12.39
C THR A 623 -20.11 -45.87 13.62
N GLU A 624 -20.14 -46.92 14.44
CA GLU A 624 -19.36 -47.00 15.69
C GLU A 624 -17.85 -47.08 15.48
N THR A 625 -17.39 -47.52 14.31
CA THR A 625 -15.96 -47.59 13.96
C THR A 625 -15.34 -46.23 13.63
N GLU A 626 -16.16 -45.19 13.46
CA GLU A 626 -15.66 -43.83 13.21
C GLU A 626 -15.24 -43.13 14.51
N PRO A 627 -14.18 -42.28 14.48
CA PRO A 627 -13.77 -41.50 15.64
C PRO A 627 -14.91 -40.66 16.21
N VAL A 628 -14.94 -40.49 17.53
CA VAL A 628 -16.00 -39.74 18.23
C VAL A 628 -16.15 -38.32 17.69
N ILE A 629 -15.04 -37.64 17.37
CA ILE A 629 -15.03 -36.30 16.77
C ILE A 629 -15.71 -36.25 15.38
N VAL A 630 -15.57 -37.30 14.56
CA VAL A 630 -16.23 -37.40 13.25
C VAL A 630 -17.74 -37.54 13.43
N ARG A 631 -18.16 -38.39 14.37
CA ARG A 631 -19.58 -38.60 14.71
C ARG A 631 -20.19 -37.33 15.30
N ALA A 632 -19.46 -36.63 16.17
CA ALA A 632 -19.87 -35.37 16.78
C ALA A 632 -19.97 -34.24 15.74
N ALA A 633 -19.01 -34.12 14.81
CA ALA A 633 -19.08 -33.18 13.70
C ALA A 633 -20.29 -33.46 12.80
N ALA A 634 -20.60 -34.74 12.53
CA ALA A 634 -21.79 -35.11 11.79
C ALA A 634 -23.08 -34.72 12.53
N ALA A 635 -23.15 -34.96 13.85
CA ALA A 635 -24.27 -34.51 14.69
C ALA A 635 -24.48 -32.99 14.62
N TYR A 636 -23.39 -32.21 14.67
CA TYR A 636 -23.44 -30.75 14.60
C TYR A 636 -24.03 -30.25 13.27
N GLN A 637 -23.70 -30.90 12.15
CA GLN A 637 -24.22 -30.52 10.83
C GLN A 637 -25.68 -30.92 10.60
N LEU A 638 -26.22 -31.83 11.43
CA LEU A 638 -27.65 -32.18 11.39
C LEU A 638 -28.57 -31.05 11.89
N THR A 639 -28.02 -29.99 12.50
CA THR A 639 -28.72 -28.73 12.83
C THR A 639 -29.51 -28.15 11.64
N HIS A 640 -28.98 -28.30 10.42
CA HIS A 640 -29.58 -27.81 9.19
C HIS A 640 -30.77 -28.65 8.70
N TYR A 641 -31.04 -29.79 9.33
CA TYR A 641 -32.11 -30.72 8.93
C TYR A 641 -33.12 -30.92 10.07
N PRO A 642 -34.27 -30.23 10.06
CA PRO A 642 -35.29 -30.40 11.10
C PRO A 642 -35.82 -31.84 11.24
N GLN A 643 -35.74 -32.64 10.18
CA GLN A 643 -36.14 -34.06 10.18
C GLN A 643 -35.17 -34.96 10.98
N ALA A 644 -33.99 -34.46 11.33
CA ALA A 644 -32.97 -35.22 12.05
C ALA A 644 -33.26 -35.39 13.55
N VAL A 645 -34.32 -34.77 14.10
CA VAL A 645 -34.67 -34.86 15.53
C VAL A 645 -34.74 -36.31 16.00
N SER A 646 -35.46 -37.18 15.28
CA SER A 646 -35.60 -38.60 15.63
C SER A 646 -34.28 -39.39 15.54
N VAL A 647 -33.33 -38.90 14.74
CA VAL A 647 -31.99 -39.49 14.59
C VAL A 647 -31.06 -39.04 15.71
N LEU A 648 -31.21 -37.80 16.20
CA LEU A 648 -30.37 -37.20 17.23
C LEU A 648 -30.77 -37.60 18.65
N THR A 649 -32.08 -37.73 18.94
CA THR A 649 -32.58 -38.02 20.30
C THR A 649 -31.93 -39.23 20.99
N PRO A 650 -31.70 -40.39 20.32
CA PRO A 650 -31.07 -41.55 20.96
C PRO A 650 -29.65 -41.24 21.51
N PHE A 651 -28.94 -40.30 20.88
CA PHE A 651 -27.57 -39.94 21.26
C PHE A 651 -27.46 -39.04 22.49
N LEU A 652 -28.59 -38.67 23.10
CA LEU A 652 -28.61 -37.95 24.39
C LEU A 652 -28.37 -38.88 25.59
N SER A 653 -28.47 -40.20 25.40
CA SER A 653 -28.27 -41.21 26.44
C SER A 653 -26.86 -41.16 27.07
N PRO A 654 -26.72 -41.39 28.39
CA PRO A 654 -25.43 -41.36 29.10
C PRO A 654 -24.43 -42.45 28.67
N HIS A 655 -24.85 -43.45 27.89
CA HIS A 655 -23.96 -44.49 27.37
C HIS A 655 -23.10 -44.03 26.19
N HIS A 656 -23.38 -42.86 25.60
CA HIS A 656 -22.59 -42.31 24.50
C HIS A 656 -21.43 -41.43 24.99
N PRO A 657 -20.35 -41.29 24.20
CA PRO A 657 -19.24 -40.42 24.56
C PRO A 657 -19.67 -38.95 24.77
N PRO A 658 -19.11 -38.23 25.77
CA PRO A 658 -19.58 -36.90 26.17
C PRO A 658 -19.54 -35.87 25.03
N LEU A 659 -18.50 -35.88 24.22
CA LEU A 659 -18.38 -35.00 23.04
C LEU A 659 -19.55 -35.16 22.06
N LEU A 660 -19.96 -36.41 21.80
CA LEU A 660 -21.06 -36.73 20.91
C LEU A 660 -22.41 -36.29 21.50
N ARG A 661 -22.61 -36.53 22.80
CA ARG A 661 -23.82 -36.11 23.52
C ARG A 661 -23.99 -34.59 23.49
N ARG A 662 -22.92 -33.86 23.80
CA ARG A 662 -22.86 -32.38 23.72
C ARG A 662 -23.19 -31.88 22.32
N ALA A 663 -22.61 -32.47 21.28
CA ALA A 663 -22.90 -32.10 19.89
C ALA A 663 -24.36 -32.39 19.47
N ALA A 664 -24.91 -33.54 19.87
CA ALA A 664 -26.32 -33.88 19.61
C ALA A 664 -27.29 -32.95 20.37
N GLY A 665 -26.97 -32.64 21.64
CA GLY A 665 -27.72 -31.68 22.46
C GLY A 665 -27.71 -30.27 21.87
N TYR A 666 -26.54 -29.79 21.45
CA TYR A 666 -26.42 -28.53 20.72
C TYR A 666 -27.26 -28.54 19.44
N ALA A 667 -27.17 -29.62 18.66
CA ALA A 667 -27.87 -29.70 17.38
C ALA A 667 -29.40 -29.66 17.54
N LEU A 668 -29.93 -30.42 18.50
CA LEU A 668 -31.34 -30.37 18.89
C LEU A 668 -31.73 -29.00 19.44
N GLY A 669 -30.83 -28.35 20.18
CA GLY A 669 -31.06 -27.01 20.71
C GLY A 669 -31.25 -25.95 19.61
N GLN A 670 -30.42 -25.99 18.57
CA GLN A 670 -30.56 -25.12 17.41
C GLN A 670 -31.86 -25.41 16.64
N ILE A 671 -32.23 -26.68 16.45
CA ILE A 671 -33.50 -27.05 15.81
C ILE A 671 -34.70 -26.59 16.66
N ALA A 672 -34.62 -26.72 17.98
CA ALA A 672 -35.65 -26.28 18.93
C ALA A 672 -35.92 -24.77 18.85
N ALA A 673 -34.90 -23.96 18.53
CA ALA A 673 -35.04 -22.51 18.35
C ALA A 673 -35.70 -22.10 17.02
N GLN A 674 -35.80 -23.00 16.04
CA GLN A 674 -36.38 -22.69 14.72
C GLN A 674 -37.92 -22.69 14.75
N ASN A 675 -38.54 -21.94 13.82
CA ASN A 675 -39.99 -21.90 13.62
C ASN A 675 -40.47 -23.05 12.72
N HIS A 676 -40.31 -24.31 13.16
CA HIS A 676 -40.67 -25.52 12.39
C HIS A 676 -41.43 -26.55 13.28
N PRO A 677 -42.36 -27.38 12.77
CA PRO A 677 -43.07 -28.38 13.57
C PRO A 677 -42.15 -29.36 14.31
N ALA A 678 -41.01 -29.70 13.70
CA ALA A 678 -39.99 -30.53 14.35
C ALA A 678 -39.32 -29.87 15.57
N ALA A 679 -39.37 -28.54 15.68
CA ALA A 679 -38.84 -27.81 16.84
C ALA A 679 -39.59 -28.18 18.12
N VAL A 680 -40.90 -28.48 18.05
CA VAL A 680 -41.68 -28.94 19.20
C VAL A 680 -41.16 -30.30 19.68
N ALA A 681 -40.93 -31.25 18.76
CA ALA A 681 -40.36 -32.56 19.11
C ALA A 681 -38.95 -32.43 19.72
N ALA A 682 -38.11 -31.53 19.20
CA ALA A 682 -36.80 -31.24 19.75
C ALA A 682 -36.89 -30.64 21.17
N ARG A 683 -37.78 -29.66 21.38
CA ARG A 683 -38.03 -29.06 22.71
C ARG A 683 -38.49 -30.11 23.72
N THR A 684 -39.43 -30.97 23.35
CA THR A 684 -39.92 -32.05 24.22
C THR A 684 -38.80 -33.02 24.59
N ALA A 685 -37.96 -33.41 23.63
CA ALA A 685 -36.82 -34.30 23.90
C ALA A 685 -35.82 -33.67 24.89
N LEU A 686 -35.46 -32.40 24.70
CA LEU A 686 -34.54 -31.69 25.60
C LEU A 686 -35.14 -31.50 27.00
N ILE A 687 -36.42 -31.11 27.10
CA ILE A 687 -37.13 -30.94 28.37
C ILE A 687 -37.24 -32.27 29.13
N GLN A 688 -37.54 -33.37 28.44
CA GLN A 688 -37.61 -34.70 29.05
C GLN A 688 -36.28 -35.11 29.68
N HIS A 689 -35.15 -34.79 29.03
CA HIS A 689 -33.82 -35.06 29.57
C HIS A 689 -33.45 -34.15 30.74
N LEU A 690 -33.86 -32.88 30.75
CA LEU A 690 -33.62 -31.96 31.87
C LEU A 690 -34.30 -32.37 33.19
N HIS A 691 -35.35 -33.19 33.13
CA HIS A 691 -36.00 -33.74 34.33
C HIS A 691 -35.20 -34.86 35.02
N GLN A 692 -34.17 -35.39 34.36
CA GLN A 692 -33.30 -36.44 34.92
C GLN A 692 -31.93 -35.84 35.30
N PRO A 693 -31.37 -36.17 36.47
CA PRO A 693 -30.04 -35.72 36.84
C PRO A 693 -28.99 -36.37 35.93
N ASP A 694 -28.09 -35.55 35.36
CA ASP A 694 -27.00 -36.00 34.50
C ASP A 694 -25.64 -35.60 35.08
N ILE A 695 -24.71 -36.54 35.08
CA ILE A 695 -23.35 -36.31 35.59
C ILE A 695 -22.53 -35.40 34.67
N ASP A 696 -22.84 -35.34 33.36
CA ASP A 696 -22.14 -34.47 32.42
C ASP A 696 -22.64 -33.02 32.53
N THR A 697 -21.84 -32.19 33.21
CA THR A 697 -22.12 -30.77 33.44
C THR A 697 -22.20 -30.00 32.12
N GLY A 698 -21.24 -30.23 31.21
CA GLY A 698 -21.19 -29.53 29.93
C GLY A 698 -22.37 -29.89 29.02
N PHE A 699 -22.82 -31.14 29.03
CA PHE A 699 -24.05 -31.55 28.35
C PHE A 699 -25.27 -30.86 28.93
N THR A 700 -25.45 -30.90 30.25
CA THR A 700 -26.58 -30.24 30.95
C THR A 700 -26.62 -28.75 30.63
N ILE A 701 -25.49 -28.04 30.70
CA ILE A 701 -25.41 -26.62 30.34
C ILE A 701 -25.78 -26.41 28.87
N THR A 702 -25.30 -27.25 27.95
CA THR A 702 -25.62 -27.15 26.52
C THR A 702 -27.13 -27.23 26.29
N ILE A 703 -27.82 -28.18 26.92
CA ILE A 703 -29.27 -28.38 26.73
C ILE A 703 -30.15 -27.39 27.49
N ILE A 704 -29.64 -26.68 28.51
CA ILE A 704 -30.34 -25.58 29.21
C ILE A 704 -30.56 -24.37 28.29
N THR A 705 -29.61 -24.08 27.40
CA THR A 705 -29.62 -22.87 26.58
C THR A 705 -30.84 -22.78 25.65
N ALA A 706 -31.20 -23.89 25.02
CA ALA A 706 -32.26 -23.93 24.02
C ALA A 706 -33.68 -23.71 24.59
N PRO A 707 -34.10 -24.36 25.69
CA PRO A 707 -35.33 -24.03 26.39
C PRO A 707 -35.40 -22.56 26.84
N GLY A 708 -34.26 -21.98 27.25
CA GLY A 708 -34.15 -20.56 27.58
C GLY A 708 -34.50 -19.64 26.40
N LEU A 709 -34.02 -19.97 25.19
CA LEU A 709 -34.29 -19.22 23.96
C LEU A 709 -35.72 -19.40 23.41
N CYS A 710 -36.38 -20.52 23.72
CA CYS A 710 -37.69 -20.86 23.18
C CYS A 710 -38.86 -20.25 23.96
N GLY A 711 -38.69 -19.99 25.27
CA GLY A 711 -39.69 -19.41 26.16
C GLY A 711 -41.00 -20.21 26.25
N SER A 712 -41.16 -21.10 27.22
CA SER A 712 -42.47 -21.74 27.46
C SER A 712 -42.70 -22.08 28.93
N ARG A 713 -43.95 -22.27 29.35
CA ARG A 713 -44.28 -22.72 30.71
C ARG A 713 -43.65 -24.08 31.05
N GLN A 714 -43.57 -24.98 30.07
CA GLN A 714 -42.93 -26.29 30.25
C GLN A 714 -41.41 -26.15 30.41
N ALA A 715 -40.77 -25.28 29.62
CA ALA A 715 -39.36 -24.96 29.77
C ALA A 715 -39.06 -24.32 31.14
N LEU A 716 -39.91 -23.39 31.59
CA LEU A 716 -39.78 -22.75 32.90
C LEU A 716 -39.88 -23.78 34.04
N SER A 717 -40.81 -24.74 33.96
CA SER A 717 -40.94 -25.83 34.94
C SER A 717 -39.70 -26.72 34.97
N ALA A 718 -39.19 -27.13 33.79
CA ALA A 718 -38.02 -27.99 33.69
C ALA A 718 -36.74 -27.32 34.19
N LEU A 719 -36.50 -26.05 33.82
CA LEU A 719 -35.38 -25.29 34.34
C LEU A 719 -35.53 -24.98 35.84
N GLY A 720 -36.77 -24.76 36.30
CA GLY A 720 -37.11 -24.59 37.71
C GLY A 720 -36.70 -25.80 38.57
N HIS A 721 -36.80 -27.02 38.04
CA HIS A 721 -36.34 -28.24 38.73
C HIS A 721 -34.84 -28.19 39.05
N LEU A 722 -34.01 -27.67 38.14
CA LEU A 722 -32.54 -27.63 38.30
C LEU A 722 -32.07 -26.69 39.41
N ILE A 723 -32.88 -25.69 39.75
CA ILE A 723 -32.58 -24.72 40.80
C ILE A 723 -33.12 -25.12 42.18
N THR A 724 -33.89 -26.22 42.27
CA THR A 724 -34.39 -26.75 43.56
C THR A 724 -33.26 -27.35 44.42
N PRO A 725 -33.38 -27.34 45.76
CA PRO A 725 -32.40 -27.96 46.67
C PRO A 725 -32.24 -29.47 46.47
N THR A 726 -33.32 -30.16 46.10
CA THR A 726 -33.32 -31.62 45.92
C THR A 726 -32.48 -32.07 44.72
N PHE A 727 -32.28 -31.21 43.72
CA PHE A 727 -31.46 -31.54 42.54
C PHE A 727 -30.02 -31.93 42.91
N GLY A 728 -29.41 -31.26 43.90
CA GLY A 728 -28.04 -31.59 44.31
C GLY A 728 -27.91 -32.99 44.92
N VAL A 729 -28.93 -33.42 45.68
CA VAL A 729 -29.00 -34.79 46.24
C VAL A 729 -29.18 -35.81 45.12
N GLN A 730 -30.10 -35.54 44.19
CA GLN A 730 -30.33 -36.40 43.02
C GLN A 730 -29.08 -36.55 42.14
N LEU A 731 -28.31 -35.47 41.99
CA LEU A 731 -27.05 -35.48 41.24
C LEU A 731 -25.95 -36.27 41.97
N LEU A 732 -25.87 -36.14 43.30
CA LEU A 732 -24.97 -36.97 44.12
C LEU A 732 -25.31 -38.46 44.01
N ASP A 733 -26.60 -38.82 44.09
CA ASP A 733 -27.05 -40.21 43.92
C ASP A 733 -26.74 -40.73 42.51
N ALA A 734 -26.90 -39.90 41.47
CA ALA A 734 -26.54 -40.24 40.10
C ALA A 734 -25.03 -40.50 39.97
N TRP A 735 -24.19 -39.66 40.59
CA TRP A 735 -22.75 -39.85 40.64
C TRP A 735 -22.34 -41.12 41.37
N LEU A 736 -22.90 -41.39 42.55
CA LEU A 736 -22.60 -42.60 43.34
C LEU A 736 -23.05 -43.87 42.63
N SER A 737 -24.18 -43.81 41.92
CA SER A 737 -24.67 -44.91 41.09
C SER A 737 -23.78 -45.15 39.87
N ALA A 738 -23.23 -44.08 39.27
CA ALA A 738 -22.37 -44.17 38.11
C ALA A 738 -20.93 -44.58 38.46
N LEU A 739 -20.39 -44.08 39.58
CA LEU A 739 -19.02 -44.29 40.04
C LEU A 739 -18.99 -44.46 41.57
N PRO A 740 -19.20 -45.69 42.08
CA PRO A 740 -19.18 -45.98 43.52
C PRO A 740 -17.85 -45.61 44.21
N ALA A 741 -16.76 -45.59 43.45
CA ALA A 741 -15.41 -45.23 43.90
C ALA A 741 -15.31 -43.81 44.50
N LEU A 742 -16.27 -42.93 44.22
CA LEU A 742 -16.33 -41.57 44.81
C LEU A 742 -16.39 -41.59 46.35
N ILE A 743 -16.84 -42.69 46.96
CA ILE A 743 -16.86 -42.84 48.43
C ILE A 743 -15.42 -42.95 49.00
N GLY A 744 -14.46 -43.38 48.18
CA GLY A 744 -13.05 -43.54 48.52
C GLY A 744 -12.19 -42.29 48.27
N PRO A 745 -10.87 -42.40 48.46
CA PRO A 745 -9.91 -41.31 48.21
C PRO A 745 -9.83 -40.93 46.72
N VAL A 746 -9.50 -39.67 46.44
CA VAL A 746 -9.53 -39.06 45.08
C VAL A 746 -8.70 -39.82 44.06
N GLU A 747 -7.59 -40.42 44.49
CA GLU A 747 -6.67 -41.16 43.62
C GLU A 747 -7.35 -42.39 42.99
N GLN A 748 -8.36 -42.96 43.65
CA GLN A 748 -9.12 -44.11 43.14
C GLN A 748 -10.18 -43.71 42.11
N TRP A 749 -10.63 -42.44 42.12
CA TRP A 749 -11.74 -42.00 41.27
C TRP A 749 -11.41 -42.14 39.78
N PHE A 750 -10.20 -41.77 39.37
CA PHE A 750 -9.75 -41.86 37.98
C PHE A 750 -9.26 -43.26 37.56
N GLN A 751 -8.91 -44.12 38.52
CA GLN A 751 -8.45 -45.49 38.25
C GLN A 751 -9.61 -46.44 37.98
N GLU A 752 -10.73 -46.26 38.70
CA GLU A 752 -11.91 -47.13 38.59
C GLU A 752 -12.97 -46.61 37.61
N ALA A 753 -12.84 -45.37 37.14
CA ALA A 753 -13.73 -44.81 36.12
C ALA A 753 -13.42 -45.37 34.72
N ASP A 754 -14.47 -45.75 34.00
CA ASP A 754 -14.36 -46.03 32.56
C ASP A 754 -14.13 -44.75 31.76
N ASP A 755 -13.76 -44.88 30.48
CA ASP A 755 -13.35 -43.75 29.64
C ASP A 755 -14.36 -42.59 29.62
N ILE A 756 -15.66 -42.89 29.59
CA ILE A 756 -16.73 -41.89 29.58
C ILE A 756 -16.76 -41.12 30.90
N ARG A 757 -16.84 -41.83 32.03
CA ARG A 757 -16.93 -41.20 33.36
C ARG A 757 -15.63 -40.48 33.71
N ARG A 758 -14.49 -41.03 33.31
CA ARG A 758 -13.17 -40.42 33.49
C ARG A 758 -13.07 -39.07 32.78
N ALA A 759 -13.50 -38.99 31.52
CA ALA A 759 -13.50 -37.73 30.78
C ALA A 759 -14.41 -36.67 31.41
N VAL A 760 -15.61 -37.06 31.82
CA VAL A 760 -16.57 -36.15 32.49
C VAL A 760 -16.04 -35.67 33.85
N LEU A 761 -15.46 -36.57 34.64
CA LEU A 761 -14.87 -36.24 35.93
C LEU A 761 -13.69 -35.28 35.76
N ALA A 762 -12.78 -35.54 34.82
CA ALA A 762 -11.65 -34.66 34.53
C ALA A 762 -12.11 -33.25 34.12
N ASP A 763 -13.10 -33.15 33.23
CA ASP A 763 -13.67 -31.87 32.79
C ASP A 763 -14.28 -31.08 33.97
N LEU A 764 -14.97 -31.78 34.87
CA LEU A 764 -15.56 -31.19 36.07
C LEU A 764 -14.49 -30.69 37.06
N PHE A 765 -13.42 -31.46 37.29
CA PHE A 765 -12.31 -31.03 38.14
C PHE A 765 -11.67 -29.73 37.65
N ILE A 766 -11.44 -29.61 36.36
CA ILE A 766 -10.80 -28.44 35.76
C ILE A 766 -11.70 -27.21 35.81
N THR A 767 -12.94 -27.34 35.36
CA THR A 767 -13.91 -26.23 35.33
C THR A 767 -14.25 -25.73 36.75
N SER A 768 -14.18 -26.60 37.76
CA SER A 768 -14.37 -26.25 39.17
C SER A 768 -13.12 -25.62 39.80
N GLY A 769 -11.92 -25.97 39.34
CA GLY A 769 -10.67 -25.38 39.84
C GLY A 769 -10.44 -23.94 39.36
N THR A 770 -10.93 -23.57 38.17
CA THR A 770 -10.76 -22.20 37.63
C THR A 770 -11.54 -21.11 38.39
N THR A 771 -12.52 -21.48 39.22
CA THR A 771 -13.33 -20.54 40.00
C THR A 771 -12.80 -20.34 41.42
N ILE A 772 -11.82 -21.13 41.86
CA ILE A 772 -11.26 -21.11 43.21
C ILE A 772 -9.74 -21.00 43.11
N ASP A 773 -9.20 -19.78 43.15
CA ASP A 773 -7.75 -19.53 43.20
C ASP A 773 -7.10 -19.98 44.53
N ASN A 774 -7.89 -20.50 45.48
CA ASN A 774 -7.47 -20.87 46.84
C ASN A 774 -7.67 -22.36 47.15
N GLY A 775 -6.63 -23.15 46.91
CA GLY A 775 -6.36 -24.42 47.61
C GLY A 775 -6.98 -25.68 47.00
N ASN A 776 -6.12 -26.57 46.47
CA ASN A 776 -6.48 -27.90 45.96
C ASN A 776 -7.20 -28.80 46.99
N ASN A 777 -7.07 -28.53 48.30
CA ASN A 777 -7.57 -29.39 49.38
C ASN A 777 -9.10 -29.42 49.54
N LEU A 778 -9.84 -28.55 48.85
CA LEU A 778 -11.31 -28.52 48.93
C LEU A 778 -11.99 -29.53 47.99
N LEU A 779 -11.29 -29.99 46.95
CA LEU A 779 -11.84 -30.92 45.95
C LEU A 779 -11.74 -32.40 46.38
N ASP A 780 -11.10 -32.69 47.53
CA ASP A 780 -10.92 -34.06 48.03
C ASP A 780 -12.21 -34.69 48.59
N ARG A 781 -13.32 -33.95 48.57
CA ARG A 781 -14.63 -34.42 49.03
C ARG A 781 -15.62 -34.41 47.85
N PRO A 782 -16.30 -35.53 47.56
CA PRO A 782 -17.30 -35.61 46.49
C PRO A 782 -18.40 -34.56 46.65
N SER A 783 -18.83 -34.29 47.88
CA SER A 783 -19.86 -33.29 48.18
C SER A 783 -19.46 -31.86 47.81
N ALA A 784 -18.18 -31.50 47.94
CA ALA A 784 -17.68 -30.19 47.58
C ALA A 784 -17.60 -30.03 46.05
N LEU A 785 -17.09 -31.05 45.36
CA LEU A 785 -17.05 -31.09 43.90
C LEU A 785 -18.47 -31.02 43.29
N ILE A 786 -19.41 -31.78 43.84
CA ILE A 786 -20.81 -31.77 43.39
C ILE A 786 -21.50 -30.44 43.73
N ALA A 787 -21.21 -29.83 44.88
CA ALA A 787 -21.71 -28.50 45.21
C ALA A 787 -21.29 -27.45 44.16
N LEU A 788 -20.06 -27.52 43.65
CA LEU A 788 -19.58 -26.66 42.57
C LEU A 788 -20.25 -26.97 41.24
N GLN A 789 -20.45 -28.25 40.91
CA GLN A 789 -21.22 -28.66 39.74
C GLN A 789 -22.65 -28.11 39.77
N VAL A 790 -23.35 -28.26 40.91
CA VAL A 790 -24.69 -27.74 41.12
C VAL A 790 -24.70 -26.22 40.95
N LEU A 791 -23.70 -25.52 41.48
CA LEU A 791 -23.58 -24.07 41.32
C LEU A 791 -23.46 -23.66 39.84
N GLN A 792 -22.64 -24.35 39.05
CA GLN A 792 -22.49 -24.09 37.61
C GLN A 792 -23.78 -24.35 36.83
N ILE A 793 -24.47 -25.46 37.09
CA ILE A 793 -25.75 -25.82 36.45
C ILE A 793 -26.83 -24.80 36.82
N ARG A 794 -26.93 -24.44 38.10
CA ARG A 794 -27.89 -23.43 38.59
C ARG A 794 -27.63 -22.06 37.97
N SER A 795 -26.37 -21.65 37.88
CA SER A 795 -25.95 -20.42 37.21
C SER A 795 -26.44 -20.38 35.75
N ALA A 796 -26.23 -21.47 34.99
CA ALA A 796 -26.74 -21.58 33.62
C ALA A 796 -28.28 -21.57 33.56
N ALA A 797 -28.94 -22.29 34.48
CA ALA A 797 -30.41 -22.35 34.54
C ALA A 797 -31.02 -20.99 34.89
N VAL A 798 -30.45 -20.24 35.84
CA VAL A 798 -30.90 -18.88 36.21
C VAL A 798 -30.81 -17.95 35.02
N ARG A 799 -29.69 -17.97 34.27
CA ARG A 799 -29.55 -17.18 33.03
C ARG A 799 -30.62 -17.54 32.00
N ALA A 800 -30.90 -18.82 31.81
CA ALA A 800 -31.93 -19.28 30.88
C ALA A 800 -33.36 -18.90 31.33
N ILE A 801 -33.69 -19.04 32.61
CA ILE A 801 -34.99 -18.65 33.18
C ILE A 801 -35.20 -17.14 33.05
N ASN A 802 -34.18 -16.34 33.31
CA ASN A 802 -34.22 -14.88 33.15
C ASN A 802 -34.48 -14.50 31.68
N LEU A 803 -33.87 -15.22 30.73
CA LEU A 803 -34.12 -15.02 29.30
C LEU A 803 -35.60 -15.30 28.94
N ILE A 804 -36.21 -16.35 29.53
CA ILE A 804 -37.64 -16.65 29.36
C ILE A 804 -38.51 -15.50 29.88
N GLY A 805 -38.21 -14.96 31.07
CA GLY A 805 -38.93 -13.83 31.65
C GLY A 805 -38.91 -12.58 30.75
N ARG A 806 -37.72 -12.26 30.21
CA ARG A 806 -37.54 -11.14 29.26
C ARG A 806 -38.27 -11.35 27.94
N GLN A 807 -38.27 -12.57 27.39
CA GLN A 807 -38.95 -12.89 26.14
C GLN A 807 -40.47 -13.00 26.30
N GLN A 808 -40.95 -13.40 27.48
CA GLN A 808 -42.36 -13.60 27.79
C GLN A 808 -42.75 -12.91 29.09
N PRO A 809 -43.09 -11.60 29.04
CA PRO A 809 -43.44 -10.82 30.22
C PRO A 809 -44.59 -11.41 31.06
N ALA A 810 -45.47 -12.23 30.46
CA ALA A 810 -46.54 -12.92 31.16
C ALA A 810 -46.05 -14.00 32.16
N LEU A 811 -44.83 -14.50 32.00
CA LEU A 811 -44.20 -15.48 32.90
C LEU A 811 -43.29 -14.85 33.93
N GLU A 812 -43.01 -13.55 33.84
CA GLU A 812 -42.13 -12.82 34.75
C GLU A 812 -42.50 -12.99 36.24
N PRO A 813 -43.79 -12.96 36.65
CA PRO A 813 -44.15 -13.21 38.04
C PRO A 813 -43.75 -14.61 38.55
N ALA A 814 -43.83 -15.62 37.67
CA ALA A 814 -43.44 -16.99 38.01
C ALA A 814 -41.90 -17.15 38.05
N VAL A 815 -41.19 -16.49 37.13
CA VAL A 815 -39.72 -16.38 37.16
C VAL A 815 -39.25 -15.75 38.46
N ARG A 816 -39.87 -14.63 38.86
CA ARG A 816 -39.53 -13.92 40.09
C ARG A 816 -39.76 -14.77 41.33
N ALA A 817 -40.92 -15.44 41.42
CA ALA A 817 -41.21 -16.34 42.52
C ALA A 817 -40.19 -17.49 42.64
N LEU A 818 -39.74 -18.06 41.52
CA LEU A 818 -38.69 -19.08 41.51
C LEU A 818 -37.36 -18.53 42.03
N PHE A 819 -36.95 -17.35 41.59
CA PHE A 819 -35.71 -16.72 42.06
C PHE A 819 -35.77 -16.39 43.55
N ASP A 820 -36.87 -15.83 44.05
CA ASP A 820 -37.04 -15.52 45.46
C ASP A 820 -36.91 -16.78 46.33
N VAL A 821 -37.54 -17.90 45.93
CA VAL A 821 -37.40 -19.19 46.62
C VAL A 821 -35.96 -19.68 46.62
N THR A 822 -35.27 -19.62 45.49
CA THR A 822 -33.86 -20.06 45.42
C THR A 822 -32.89 -19.18 46.18
N LEU A 823 -33.20 -17.89 46.29
CA LEU A 823 -32.35 -16.92 46.98
C LEU A 823 -32.43 -17.12 48.49
N LEU A 824 -33.63 -17.41 49.02
CA LEU A 824 -33.89 -17.61 50.44
C LEU A 824 -33.48 -19.01 50.95
N ASP A 825 -33.27 -19.97 50.05
CA ASP A 825 -32.87 -21.32 50.41
C ASP A 825 -31.35 -21.43 50.67
N SER A 826 -30.97 -21.51 51.95
CA SER A 826 -29.57 -21.65 52.39
C SER A 826 -29.08 -23.11 52.39
N SER A 827 -29.93 -24.09 52.11
CA SER A 827 -29.58 -25.52 52.19
C SER A 827 -28.67 -26.00 51.04
N ALA A 828 -28.55 -25.20 49.97
CA ALA A 828 -27.77 -25.54 48.78
C ALA A 828 -26.96 -24.35 48.23
N PRO A 829 -25.91 -24.58 47.42
CA PRO A 829 -25.11 -23.52 46.82
C PRO A 829 -25.93 -22.59 45.92
N ARG A 830 -25.82 -21.28 46.11
CA ARG A 830 -26.60 -20.26 45.40
C ARG A 830 -25.73 -19.47 44.41
N PRO A 831 -26.12 -19.35 43.12
CA PRO A 831 -25.42 -18.53 42.15
C PRO A 831 -25.77 -17.04 42.34
N PHE A 832 -25.25 -16.43 43.41
CA PHE A 832 -25.63 -15.08 43.81
C PHE A 832 -25.45 -14.03 42.70
N ALA A 833 -24.34 -14.09 41.95
CA ALA A 833 -24.06 -13.13 40.88
C ALA A 833 -25.16 -13.11 39.80
N ASP A 834 -25.59 -14.28 39.32
CA ASP A 834 -26.64 -14.37 38.30
C ASP A 834 -28.04 -14.07 38.88
N LEU A 835 -28.32 -14.49 40.13
CA LEU A 835 -29.63 -14.26 40.78
C LEU A 835 -29.85 -12.78 41.10
N LEU A 836 -28.89 -12.14 41.78
CA LEU A 836 -29.01 -10.75 42.23
C LEU A 836 -28.89 -9.76 41.07
N GLY A 837 -28.17 -10.10 40.00
CA GLY A 837 -28.04 -9.26 38.81
C GLY A 837 -29.38 -8.88 38.15
N ILE A 838 -30.44 -9.62 38.42
CA ILE A 838 -31.78 -9.44 37.83
C ILE A 838 -32.60 -8.38 38.58
N TYR A 839 -32.28 -8.13 39.85
CA TYR A 839 -33.04 -7.25 40.73
C TYR A 839 -32.67 -5.77 40.48
N ALA A 840 -33.64 -4.88 40.70
CA ALA A 840 -33.38 -3.44 40.71
C ALA A 840 -32.67 -3.04 42.01
N THR A 841 -31.96 -1.90 42.02
CA THR A 841 -31.20 -1.42 43.17
C THR A 841 -32.05 -1.34 44.45
N ASN A 842 -33.31 -0.87 44.35
CA ASN A 842 -34.23 -0.80 45.50
C ASN A 842 -34.57 -2.19 46.09
N ASP A 843 -34.75 -3.20 45.23
CA ASP A 843 -35.03 -4.56 45.69
C ASP A 843 -33.79 -5.17 46.35
N LEU A 844 -32.60 -4.91 45.80
CA LEU A 844 -31.33 -5.35 46.38
C LEU A 844 -31.12 -4.76 47.78
N VAL A 845 -31.46 -3.48 47.98
CA VAL A 845 -31.43 -2.82 49.30
C VAL A 845 -32.37 -3.53 50.27
N HIS A 846 -33.58 -3.90 49.83
CA HIS A 846 -34.52 -4.66 50.66
C HIS A 846 -33.99 -6.06 51.00
N ILE A 847 -33.36 -6.75 50.05
CA ILE A 847 -32.75 -8.07 50.26
C ILE A 847 -31.59 -7.98 51.27
N ALA A 848 -30.70 -6.99 51.13
CA ALA A 848 -29.58 -6.79 52.05
C ALA A 848 -30.03 -6.50 53.49
N ARG A 849 -31.15 -5.77 53.67
CA ARG A 849 -31.78 -5.52 54.98
C ARG A 849 -32.33 -6.79 55.61
N ASN A 850 -32.99 -7.63 54.82
CA ASN A 850 -33.67 -8.82 55.34
C ASN A 850 -32.74 -10.04 55.50
N ALA A 851 -31.55 -10.03 54.87
CA ALA A 851 -30.56 -11.09 54.98
C ALA A 851 -29.75 -11.02 56.31
N ALA A 852 -30.45 -10.88 57.44
CA ALA A 852 -29.82 -10.70 58.75
C ALA A 852 -28.96 -11.89 59.16
N ASP A 853 -29.52 -13.08 58.99
CA ASP A 853 -28.95 -14.36 59.39
C ASP A 853 -28.12 -15.02 58.28
N ASP A 854 -27.93 -14.34 57.14
CA ASP A 854 -27.22 -14.84 55.97
C ASP A 854 -26.13 -13.86 55.49
N PRO A 855 -24.91 -13.94 56.07
CA PRO A 855 -23.84 -12.99 55.74
C PRO A 855 -23.37 -13.11 54.29
N LEU A 856 -23.46 -14.30 53.68
CA LEU A 856 -23.07 -14.52 52.29
C LEU A 856 -24.02 -13.82 51.34
N LEU A 857 -25.34 -14.01 51.52
CA LEU A 857 -26.36 -13.31 50.72
C LEU A 857 -26.27 -11.79 50.91
N ARG A 858 -26.10 -11.33 52.16
CA ARG A 858 -25.92 -9.90 52.47
C ARG A 858 -24.71 -9.33 51.75
N SER A 859 -23.55 -9.98 51.85
CA SER A 859 -22.33 -9.51 51.18
C SER A 859 -22.48 -9.48 49.66
N ALA A 860 -23.08 -10.51 49.07
CA ALA A 860 -23.31 -10.57 47.64
C ALA A 860 -24.27 -9.46 47.17
N ALA A 861 -25.35 -9.20 47.91
CA ALA A 861 -26.28 -8.12 47.60
C ALA A 861 -25.61 -6.74 47.66
N LEU A 862 -24.80 -6.48 48.69
CA LEU A 862 -24.05 -5.22 48.81
C LEU A 862 -23.01 -5.07 47.68
N ASN A 863 -22.32 -6.14 47.30
CA ASN A 863 -21.38 -6.12 46.18
C ASN A 863 -22.11 -5.82 44.85
N THR A 864 -23.27 -6.46 44.62
CA THR A 864 -24.07 -6.19 43.42
C THR A 864 -24.62 -4.77 43.40
N ILE A 865 -25.00 -4.19 44.56
CA ILE A 865 -25.37 -2.77 44.64
C ILE A 865 -24.16 -1.90 44.29
N ALA A 866 -22.98 -2.18 44.83
CA ALA A 866 -21.77 -1.39 44.58
C ALA A 866 -21.34 -1.34 43.10
N GLU A 867 -21.63 -2.40 42.33
CA GLU A 867 -21.36 -2.47 40.89
C GLU A 867 -22.35 -1.65 40.05
N ARG A 868 -23.45 -1.13 40.64
CA ARG A 868 -24.47 -0.33 39.93
C ARG A 868 -24.05 1.14 39.84
N PRO A 869 -24.47 1.86 38.77
CA PRO A 869 -24.14 3.28 38.62
C PRO A 869 -24.75 4.17 39.73
N ASP A 870 -25.92 3.81 40.25
CA ASP A 870 -26.63 4.43 41.39
C ASP A 870 -26.26 3.78 42.75
N GLY A 871 -25.34 2.81 42.73
CA GLY A 871 -24.96 1.99 43.88
C GLY A 871 -24.42 2.76 45.07
N THR A 872 -23.54 3.74 44.83
CA THR A 872 -22.93 4.55 45.89
C THR A 872 -24.00 5.29 46.72
N GLN A 873 -24.98 5.90 46.06
CA GLN A 873 -26.05 6.63 46.76
C GLN A 873 -26.95 5.67 47.55
N ALA A 874 -27.29 4.51 46.96
CA ALA A 874 -28.10 3.48 47.62
C ALA A 874 -27.41 2.89 48.86
N LEU A 875 -26.09 2.64 48.80
CA LEU A 875 -25.31 2.13 49.94
C LEU A 875 -25.21 3.16 51.08
N ILE A 876 -25.04 4.45 50.76
CA ILE A 876 -24.99 5.53 51.75
C ILE A 876 -26.34 5.70 52.47
N GLN A 877 -27.44 5.69 51.72
CA GLN A 877 -28.80 5.72 52.28
C GLN A 877 -29.12 4.47 53.10
N LEU A 878 -28.62 3.31 52.67
CA LEU A 878 -28.75 2.07 53.44
C LEU A 878 -27.98 2.17 54.76
N ALA A 879 -26.74 2.67 54.74
CA ALA A 879 -25.89 2.78 55.92
C ALA A 879 -26.47 3.73 56.99
N SER A 880 -27.13 4.82 56.59
CA SER A 880 -27.72 5.79 57.54
C SER A 880 -28.99 5.30 58.23
N GLN A 881 -29.66 4.27 57.69
CA GLN A 881 -30.95 3.79 58.16
C GLN A 881 -30.89 2.36 58.75
N ALA A 882 -29.73 1.72 58.69
CA ALA A 882 -29.54 0.31 59.05
C ALA A 882 -28.96 0.10 60.45
N ASP A 883 -28.93 -1.15 60.91
CA ASP A 883 -28.19 -1.58 62.09
C ASP A 883 -26.67 -1.49 61.87
N THR A 884 -25.89 -1.46 62.97
CA THR A 884 -24.43 -1.23 62.92
C THR A 884 -23.69 -2.18 61.98
N ASN A 885 -24.05 -3.46 61.96
CA ASN A 885 -23.37 -4.45 61.13
C ASN A 885 -23.62 -4.23 59.63
N LEU A 886 -24.88 -4.01 59.25
CA LEU A 886 -25.24 -3.73 57.85
C LEU A 886 -24.71 -2.37 57.40
N ALA A 887 -24.72 -1.36 58.27
CA ALA A 887 -24.16 -0.05 57.99
C ALA A 887 -22.66 -0.13 57.68
N CYS A 888 -21.88 -0.81 58.52
CA CYS A 888 -20.45 -1.02 58.29
C CYS A 888 -20.18 -1.81 57.01
N ALA A 889 -20.94 -2.88 56.76
CA ALA A 889 -20.79 -3.68 55.55
C ALA A 889 -21.15 -2.89 54.28
N ALA A 890 -22.19 -2.06 54.32
CA ALA A 890 -22.57 -1.19 53.21
C ALA A 890 -21.51 -0.13 52.93
N LEU A 891 -20.99 0.53 53.98
CA LEU A 891 -19.92 1.51 53.87
C LEU A 891 -18.63 0.91 53.31
N ASP A 892 -18.26 -0.31 53.70
CA ASP A 892 -17.04 -0.94 53.19
C ASP A 892 -17.07 -1.14 51.66
N GLN A 893 -18.26 -1.33 51.08
CA GLN A 893 -18.44 -1.46 49.63
C GLN A 893 -18.50 -0.12 48.88
N VAL A 894 -18.57 1.01 49.58
CA VAL A 894 -18.57 2.34 48.96
C VAL A 894 -17.19 2.67 48.38
N ARG A 895 -17.15 3.03 47.09
CA ARG A 895 -15.93 3.35 46.33
C ARG A 895 -15.99 4.78 45.74
N PRO A 896 -14.85 5.49 45.64
CA PRO A 896 -14.79 6.81 45.02
C PRO A 896 -15.04 6.73 43.49
N PRO A 897 -15.44 7.84 42.84
CA PRO A 897 -15.56 9.21 43.37
C PRO A 897 -16.87 9.47 44.15
N PHE A 898 -16.83 10.40 45.10
CA PHE A 898 -17.99 10.79 45.93
C PHE A 898 -18.60 12.11 45.48
N SER A 899 -19.93 12.23 45.56
CA SER A 899 -20.64 13.51 45.39
C SER A 899 -20.58 14.36 46.66
N ALA A 900 -20.79 15.68 46.55
CA ALA A 900 -20.84 16.58 47.71
C ALA A 900 -21.90 16.14 48.75
N GLU A 901 -23.07 15.69 48.30
CA GLU A 901 -24.13 15.15 49.16
C GLU A 901 -23.66 13.88 49.90
N THR A 902 -22.95 12.97 49.20
CA THR A 902 -22.39 11.75 49.81
C THR A 902 -21.41 12.08 50.93
N ILE A 903 -20.57 13.09 50.70
CA ILE A 903 -19.57 13.55 51.66
C ILE A 903 -20.24 14.14 52.91
N GLU A 904 -21.27 14.97 52.78
CA GLU A 904 -22.01 15.53 53.93
C GLU A 904 -22.63 14.43 54.80
N ILE A 905 -23.22 13.40 54.17
CA ILE A 905 -23.81 12.27 54.90
C ILE A 905 -22.72 11.44 55.60
N LEU A 906 -21.59 11.17 54.95
CA LEU A 906 -20.45 10.48 55.57
C LEU A 906 -19.86 11.25 56.76
N LEU A 907 -19.77 12.58 56.67
CA LEU A 907 -19.33 13.43 57.76
C LEU A 907 -20.32 13.40 58.95
N THR A 908 -21.62 13.35 58.65
CA THR A 908 -22.66 13.18 59.67
C THR A 908 -22.52 11.82 60.37
N MET A 909 -22.27 10.75 59.61
CA MET A 909 -22.02 9.41 60.15
C MET A 909 -20.71 9.30 60.96
N ALA A 910 -19.71 10.12 60.67
CA ALA A 910 -18.48 10.22 61.45
C ALA A 910 -18.66 10.95 62.80
N GLY A 911 -19.77 11.68 62.97
CA GLY A 911 -20.12 12.43 64.18
C GLY A 911 -20.41 11.55 65.40
N ALA A 912 -20.47 12.18 66.58
CA ALA A 912 -20.59 11.51 67.87
C ALA A 912 -21.94 10.78 68.11
N GLU A 913 -22.94 11.00 67.26
CA GLU A 913 -24.29 10.40 67.38
C GLU A 913 -24.33 8.91 66.97
N HIS A 914 -23.31 8.43 66.25
CA HIS A 914 -23.25 7.06 65.72
C HIS A 914 -22.31 6.16 66.55
N SER A 915 -22.44 4.85 66.40
CA SER A 915 -21.56 3.88 67.08
C SER A 915 -20.13 3.93 66.53
N GLU A 916 -19.14 3.66 67.38
CA GLU A 916 -17.71 3.72 67.04
C GLU A 916 -17.34 2.92 65.76
N PRO A 917 -17.88 1.71 65.48
CA PRO A 917 -17.61 1.00 64.23
C PRO A 917 -18.10 1.74 62.97
N ILE A 918 -19.29 2.35 63.01
CA ILE A 918 -19.85 3.13 61.88
C ILE A 918 -18.97 4.35 61.65
N ARG A 919 -18.61 5.05 62.74
CA ARG A 919 -17.75 6.23 62.68
C ARG A 919 -16.40 5.91 62.06
N PHE A 920 -15.76 4.83 62.53
CA PHE A 920 -14.47 4.38 62.00
C PHE A 920 -14.55 4.04 60.51
N MET A 921 -15.60 3.32 60.09
CA MET A 921 -15.79 2.97 58.69
C MET A 921 -16.11 4.20 57.83
N ALA A 922 -16.93 5.13 58.31
CA ALA A 922 -17.23 6.39 57.61
C ALA A 922 -15.96 7.22 57.40
N LEU A 923 -15.09 7.32 58.41
CA LEU A 923 -13.77 7.96 58.29
C LEU A 923 -12.88 7.24 57.28
N HIS A 924 -12.84 5.91 57.30
CA HIS A 924 -12.07 5.13 56.33
C HIS A 924 -12.57 5.36 54.89
N VAL A 925 -13.88 5.39 54.66
CA VAL A 925 -14.48 5.68 53.35
C VAL A 925 -14.15 7.10 52.90
N LEU A 926 -14.31 8.11 53.76
CA LEU A 926 -13.92 9.50 53.48
C LEU A 926 -12.45 9.59 53.06
N GLY A 927 -11.56 8.85 53.73
CA GLY A 927 -10.14 8.79 53.40
C GLY A 927 -9.82 8.18 52.03
N ARG A 928 -10.63 7.24 51.53
CA ARG A 928 -10.50 6.71 50.15
C ARG A 928 -10.81 7.77 49.08
N GLY A 929 -11.68 8.73 49.39
CA GLY A 929 -12.06 9.82 48.49
C GLY A 929 -11.12 11.02 48.52
N ALA A 930 -10.47 11.25 49.67
CA ALA A 930 -9.49 12.32 49.89
C ALA A 930 -9.96 13.73 49.46
N ASP A 931 -11.22 14.09 49.72
CA ASP A 931 -11.77 15.39 49.37
C ASP A 931 -11.29 16.50 50.34
N PRO A 932 -10.59 17.56 49.87
CA PRO A 932 -10.11 18.65 50.71
C PRO A 932 -11.19 19.39 51.50
N SER A 933 -12.43 19.43 51.03
CA SER A 933 -13.55 20.12 51.69
C SER A 933 -13.92 19.55 53.07
N THR A 934 -13.56 18.29 53.32
CA THR A 934 -13.84 17.55 54.58
C THR A 934 -12.85 17.85 55.70
N THR A 935 -11.68 18.40 55.34
CA THR A 935 -10.57 18.70 56.24
C THR A 935 -10.97 19.41 57.55
N PRO A 936 -11.75 20.51 57.56
CA PRO A 936 -12.08 21.21 58.81
C PRO A 936 -12.86 20.33 59.79
N GLN A 937 -13.82 19.54 59.29
CA GLN A 937 -14.64 18.68 60.15
C GLN A 937 -13.84 17.47 60.65
N LEU A 938 -13.01 16.87 59.81
CA LEU A 938 -12.11 15.79 60.21
C LEU A 938 -11.10 16.27 61.26
N MET A 939 -10.53 17.46 61.10
CA MET A 939 -9.60 18.04 62.08
C MET A 939 -10.26 18.34 63.43
N ASN A 940 -11.57 18.62 63.48
CA ASN A 940 -12.29 18.74 64.74
C ASN A 940 -12.31 17.40 65.51
N ILE A 941 -12.48 16.27 64.81
CA ILE A 941 -12.42 14.93 65.40
C ILE A 941 -11.00 14.64 65.89
N VAL A 942 -9.98 14.94 65.07
CA VAL A 942 -8.56 14.76 65.44
C VAL A 942 -8.18 15.55 66.71
N ASN A 943 -8.72 16.76 66.86
CA ASN A 943 -8.40 17.66 67.98
C ASN A 943 -9.23 17.38 69.24
N ASN A 944 -10.24 16.51 69.18
CA ASN A 944 -11.05 16.17 70.33
C ASN A 944 -10.36 15.09 71.17
N ASP A 945 -9.77 15.47 72.31
CA ASP A 945 -9.09 14.54 73.21
C ASP A 945 -10.03 13.55 73.91
N GLN A 946 -11.35 13.75 73.84
CA GLN A 946 -12.34 12.80 74.35
C GLN A 946 -12.59 11.61 73.41
N GLU A 947 -12.14 11.71 72.15
CA GLU A 947 -12.27 10.64 71.17
C GLU A 947 -11.20 9.55 71.36
N SER A 948 -11.52 8.32 70.97
CA SER A 948 -10.55 7.23 71.04
C SER A 948 -9.33 7.51 70.14
N PRO A 949 -8.11 7.11 70.54
CA PRO A 949 -6.91 7.31 69.73
C PRO A 949 -7.03 6.70 68.32
N ALA A 950 -7.78 5.60 68.18
CA ALA A 950 -8.03 4.94 66.91
C ALA A 950 -8.95 5.78 65.98
N LEU A 951 -10.02 6.38 66.50
CA LEU A 951 -10.89 7.28 65.72
C LEU A 951 -10.17 8.56 65.33
N ARG A 952 -9.37 9.13 66.23
CA ARG A 952 -8.55 10.31 65.93
C ARG A 952 -7.50 10.01 64.85
N ALA A 953 -6.84 8.86 64.93
CA ALA A 953 -5.91 8.40 63.90
C ALA A 953 -6.62 8.14 62.56
N ALA A 954 -7.78 7.48 62.56
CA ALA A 954 -8.57 7.24 61.34
C ALA A 954 -9.06 8.55 60.70
N ALA A 955 -9.47 9.54 61.51
CA ALA A 955 -9.84 10.86 61.03
C ALA A 955 -8.64 11.58 60.42
N LEU A 956 -7.47 11.52 61.07
CA LEU A 956 -6.24 12.10 60.53
C LEU A 956 -5.77 11.40 59.25
N ASP A 957 -5.98 10.09 59.16
CA ASP A 957 -5.75 9.30 57.96
C ASP A 957 -6.75 9.65 56.85
N ALA A 958 -7.96 10.10 57.17
CA ALA A 958 -8.96 10.52 56.20
C ALA A 958 -8.74 11.94 55.65
N VAL A 959 -7.98 12.79 56.36
CA VAL A 959 -7.71 14.17 55.93
C VAL A 959 -6.87 14.18 54.65
N ALA A 960 -7.35 14.92 53.65
CA ALA A 960 -6.64 15.13 52.39
C ALA A 960 -5.36 15.97 52.58
N SER A 961 -5.46 17.13 53.24
CA SER A 961 -4.33 18.01 53.54
C SER A 961 -4.48 18.61 54.94
N ALA A 962 -3.69 18.12 55.89
CA ALA A 962 -3.76 18.56 57.28
C ALA A 962 -2.84 19.78 57.52
N PRO A 963 -3.21 20.71 58.43
CA PRO A 963 -2.38 21.86 58.77
C PRO A 963 -1.07 21.39 59.42
N ILE A 964 0.05 21.73 58.78
CA ILE A 964 1.36 21.15 59.08
C ILE A 964 1.81 21.33 60.53
N ASP A 965 1.54 22.49 61.14
CA ASP A 965 1.94 22.80 62.52
C ASP A 965 1.27 21.82 63.50
N ARG A 966 -0.01 21.53 63.28
CA ARG A 966 -0.76 20.58 64.11
C ARG A 966 -0.28 19.15 63.88
N VAL A 967 0.01 18.78 62.64
CA VAL A 967 0.55 17.46 62.34
C VAL A 967 1.90 17.26 63.04
N ILE A 968 2.80 18.25 63.01
CA ILE A 968 4.10 18.25 63.72
C ILE A 968 3.92 18.11 65.23
N GLU A 969 2.95 18.80 65.83
CA GLU A 969 2.63 18.64 67.24
C GLU A 969 2.18 17.19 67.53
N LEU A 970 1.26 16.64 66.74
CA LEU A 970 0.72 15.30 66.93
C LEU A 970 1.79 14.21 66.79
N MET A 971 2.71 14.30 65.81
CA MET A 971 3.77 13.29 65.64
C MET A 971 4.80 13.29 66.78
N THR A 972 4.98 14.42 67.48
CA THR A 972 6.02 14.56 68.51
C THR A 972 5.49 14.35 69.92
N THR A 973 4.20 14.59 70.17
CA THR A 973 3.62 14.63 71.52
C THR A 973 2.67 13.47 71.84
N GLN A 974 2.07 12.84 70.82
CA GLN A 974 1.05 11.80 71.01
C GLN A 974 1.64 10.39 70.97
N PRO A 975 0.94 9.36 71.49
CA PRO A 975 1.31 7.95 71.28
C PRO A 975 0.93 7.45 69.87
N ASP A 976 1.44 6.27 69.48
CA ASP A 976 0.92 5.53 68.32
C ASP A 976 -0.50 4.99 68.63
N PRO A 977 -1.48 4.94 67.68
CA PRO A 977 -1.40 5.10 66.21
C PRO A 977 -1.41 6.55 65.69
N LEU A 978 -1.57 7.55 66.57
CA LEU A 978 -1.68 8.95 66.17
C LEU A 978 -0.39 9.50 65.55
N ARG A 979 0.77 9.08 66.05
CA ARG A 979 2.07 9.48 65.46
C ARG A 979 2.24 8.99 64.02
N SER A 980 1.99 7.71 63.77
CA SER A 980 2.12 7.12 62.44
C SER A 980 1.07 7.65 61.47
N ALA A 981 -0.15 7.92 61.93
CA ALA A 981 -1.18 8.63 61.16
C ALA A 981 -0.77 10.08 60.84
N ALA A 982 -0.18 10.81 61.80
CA ALA A 982 0.33 12.16 61.57
C ALA A 982 1.46 12.18 60.54
N LEU A 983 2.40 11.23 60.60
CA LEU A 983 3.46 11.09 59.61
C LEU A 983 2.91 10.75 58.21
N ARG A 984 1.86 9.91 58.10
CA ARG A 984 1.16 9.65 56.83
C ARG A 984 0.38 10.87 56.33
N ALA A 985 -0.24 11.65 57.22
CA ALA A 985 -0.89 12.91 56.86
C ALA A 985 0.11 13.94 56.33
N LEU A 986 1.35 13.99 56.86
CA LEU A 986 2.41 14.86 56.32
C LEU A 986 2.72 14.56 54.85
N SER A 987 2.77 13.28 54.44
CA SER A 987 3.06 12.95 53.04
C SER A 987 2.03 13.52 52.05
N ARG A 988 0.86 13.93 52.53
CA ARG A 988 -0.21 14.52 51.72
C ARG A 988 -0.33 16.05 51.88
N SER A 989 0.54 16.67 52.68
CA SER A 989 0.54 18.12 52.89
C SER A 989 1.25 18.85 51.75
N ASP A 990 0.73 20.02 51.37
CA ASP A 990 1.33 20.89 50.34
C ASP A 990 2.63 21.58 50.80
N ARG A 991 2.96 21.51 52.10
CA ARG A 991 4.15 22.13 52.66
C ARG A 991 5.19 21.07 53.03
N PRO A 992 6.48 21.29 52.69
CA PRO A 992 7.54 20.37 53.07
C PRO A 992 7.72 20.35 54.60
N ALA A 993 7.68 19.16 55.18
CA ALA A 993 7.93 18.96 56.60
C ALA A 993 9.43 19.10 56.94
N PRO A 994 9.77 19.41 58.20
CA PRO A 994 11.17 19.55 58.61
C PRO A 994 11.93 18.22 58.41
N ILE A 995 12.81 18.19 57.42
CA ILE A 995 13.52 16.97 56.99
C ILE A 995 14.37 16.36 58.12
N ASN A 996 14.96 17.19 58.99
CA ASN A 996 15.73 16.71 60.14
C ASN A 996 14.85 15.98 61.17
N LEU A 997 13.60 16.43 61.34
CA LEU A 997 12.63 15.78 62.22
C LEU A 997 12.20 14.43 61.61
N LEU A 998 11.89 14.41 60.32
CA LEU A 998 11.57 13.17 59.60
C LEU A 998 12.73 12.17 59.61
N HIS A 999 13.96 12.64 59.44
CA HIS A 999 15.16 11.80 59.58
C HIS A 999 15.26 11.18 60.97
N ARG A 1000 15.00 11.94 62.04
CA ARG A 1000 14.97 11.40 63.41
C ARG A 1000 13.86 10.36 63.58
N MET A 1001 12.68 10.64 63.04
CA MET A 1001 11.50 9.75 63.11
C MET A 1001 11.67 8.48 62.29
N ALA A 1002 12.49 8.49 61.23
CA ALA A 1002 12.83 7.29 60.46
C ALA A 1002 13.54 6.22 61.31
N PHE A 1003 14.18 6.62 62.43
CA PHE A 1003 14.81 5.74 63.42
C PHE A 1003 13.99 5.61 64.72
N ASP A 1004 12.68 5.87 64.68
CA ASP A 1004 11.80 5.63 65.83
C ASP A 1004 11.82 4.15 66.24
N ALA A 1005 11.58 3.88 67.53
CA ALA A 1005 11.51 2.51 68.05
C ALA A 1005 10.33 1.74 67.45
N ASP A 1006 9.26 2.45 67.09
CA ASP A 1006 8.12 1.89 66.40
C ASP A 1006 8.32 1.90 64.87
N ARG A 1007 8.35 0.70 64.28
CA ARG A 1007 8.52 0.48 62.84
C ARG A 1007 7.45 1.20 62.01
N ALA A 1008 6.20 1.28 62.48
CA ALA A 1008 5.12 1.93 61.73
C ALA A 1008 5.40 3.43 61.57
N CYS A 1009 5.89 4.06 62.64
CA CYS A 1009 6.35 5.45 62.61
C CYS A 1009 7.58 5.62 61.71
N GLY A 1010 8.57 4.72 61.80
CA GLY A 1010 9.75 4.74 60.93
C GLY A 1010 9.43 4.69 59.44
N LEU A 1011 8.52 3.79 59.04
CA LEU A 1011 8.07 3.67 57.65
C LEU A 1011 7.26 4.88 57.18
N ALA A 1012 6.35 5.38 58.01
CA ALA A 1012 5.58 6.58 57.69
C ALA A 1012 6.50 7.81 57.51
N ALA A 1013 7.55 7.93 58.33
CA ALA A 1013 8.54 8.99 58.20
C ALA A 1013 9.37 8.87 56.90
N VAL A 1014 9.77 7.67 56.50
CA VAL A 1014 10.46 7.45 55.21
C VAL A 1014 9.54 7.77 54.03
N ASN A 1015 8.27 7.40 54.08
CA ASN A 1015 7.30 7.77 53.04
C ASN A 1015 7.10 9.30 52.97
N ALA A 1016 7.07 10.00 54.11
CA ALA A 1016 7.02 11.46 54.15
C ALA A 1016 8.33 12.13 53.66
N LEU A 1017 9.48 11.48 53.80
CA LEU A 1017 10.73 11.92 53.16
C LEU A 1017 10.67 11.72 51.64
N ALA A 1018 10.04 10.64 51.17
CA ALA A 1018 9.89 10.33 49.75
C ALA A 1018 9.12 11.41 48.98
N THR A 1019 8.14 12.07 49.62
CA THR A 1019 7.38 13.16 48.97
C THR A 1019 8.17 14.47 48.82
N GLN A 1020 9.33 14.58 49.46
CA GLN A 1020 10.23 15.74 49.41
C GLN A 1020 11.58 15.38 48.81
N ILE A 1021 11.56 14.61 47.71
CA ILE A 1021 12.74 13.87 47.28
C ILE A 1021 13.94 14.76 46.89
N ASP A 1022 13.67 15.94 46.34
CA ASP A 1022 14.68 16.92 45.92
C ASP A 1022 15.63 17.33 47.06
N THR A 1023 15.11 17.33 48.29
CA THR A 1023 15.85 17.75 49.49
C THR A 1023 16.17 16.58 50.41
N ALA A 1024 15.34 15.53 50.40
CA ALA A 1024 15.50 14.34 51.25
C ALA A 1024 16.43 13.26 50.65
N ALA A 1025 16.79 13.34 49.36
CA ALA A 1025 17.65 12.34 48.70
C ALA A 1025 18.93 11.96 49.48
N PRO A 1026 19.80 12.90 49.94
CA PRO A 1026 21.01 12.52 50.68
C PRO A 1026 20.70 11.82 52.01
N ILE A 1027 19.55 12.11 52.61
CA ILE A 1027 19.10 11.51 53.86
C ILE A 1027 18.52 10.12 53.62
N LEU A 1028 17.71 9.94 52.58
CA LEU A 1028 17.24 8.64 52.12
C LEU A 1028 18.43 7.73 51.75
N MET A 1029 19.45 8.26 51.07
CA MET A 1029 20.71 7.55 50.80
C MET A 1029 21.45 7.14 52.09
N ARG A 1030 21.46 7.99 53.12
CA ARG A 1030 22.01 7.61 54.42
C ARG A 1030 21.18 6.50 55.07
N ILE A 1031 19.85 6.59 55.05
CA ILE A 1031 18.95 5.56 55.59
C ILE A 1031 19.20 4.22 54.89
N ILE A 1032 19.32 4.21 53.55
CA ILE A 1032 19.68 3.03 52.75
C ILE A 1032 20.99 2.39 53.21
N ARG A 1033 22.01 3.18 53.60
CA ARG A 1033 23.32 2.67 54.01
C ARG A 1033 23.39 2.23 55.48
N SER A 1034 22.68 2.89 56.39
CA SER A 1034 22.96 2.78 57.82
C SER A 1034 21.77 2.36 58.70
N HIS A 1035 20.55 2.28 58.17
CA HIS A 1035 19.39 1.92 59.00
C HIS A 1035 19.41 0.42 59.34
N PRO A 1036 19.18 0.00 60.60
CA PRO A 1036 19.27 -1.42 60.98
C PRO A 1036 18.14 -2.29 60.39
N ASP A 1037 16.97 -1.70 60.15
CA ASP A 1037 15.80 -2.40 59.61
C ASP A 1037 15.78 -2.39 58.07
N LEU A 1038 15.80 -3.58 57.47
CA LEU A 1038 15.73 -3.80 56.02
C LEU A 1038 14.43 -3.27 55.40
N THR A 1039 13.30 -3.33 56.10
CA THR A 1039 12.00 -2.83 55.59
C THR A 1039 12.05 -1.31 55.37
N ILE A 1040 12.70 -0.60 56.28
CA ILE A 1040 12.88 0.86 56.22
C ILE A 1040 13.92 1.22 55.15
N ARG A 1041 15.01 0.45 55.03
CA ARG A 1041 15.98 0.60 53.93
C ARG A 1041 15.34 0.39 52.55
N LEU A 1042 14.50 -0.64 52.41
CA LEU A 1042 13.76 -0.93 51.18
C LEU A 1042 12.77 0.18 50.84
N ALA A 1043 12.02 0.71 51.82
CA ALA A 1043 11.13 1.85 51.61
C ALA A 1043 11.92 3.10 51.16
N ALA A 1044 13.09 3.35 51.74
CA ALA A 1044 13.95 4.47 51.34
C ALA A 1044 14.55 4.28 49.94
N ALA A 1045 14.94 3.06 49.58
CA ALA A 1045 15.38 2.72 48.23
C ALA A 1045 14.24 2.81 47.20
N ALA A 1046 13.03 2.41 47.59
CA ALA A 1046 11.82 2.54 46.75
C ALA A 1046 11.48 4.00 46.47
N ALA A 1047 11.62 4.88 47.46
CA ALA A 1047 11.43 6.31 47.29
C ALA A 1047 12.36 6.85 46.20
N LEU A 1048 13.62 6.44 46.19
CA LEU A 1048 14.64 6.88 45.22
C LEU A 1048 14.62 6.11 43.89
N ARG A 1049 13.53 5.41 43.54
CA ARG A 1049 13.46 4.54 42.35
C ARG A 1049 13.82 5.27 41.05
N ASP A 1050 13.32 6.48 40.83
CA ASP A 1050 13.56 7.20 39.57
C ASP A 1050 14.96 7.84 39.51
N MET A 1051 15.65 7.91 40.65
CA MET A 1051 17.06 8.33 40.80
C MET A 1051 17.96 7.15 41.20
N ALA A 1052 17.53 5.91 40.92
CA ALA A 1052 18.17 4.70 41.42
C ALA A 1052 19.64 4.63 40.99
N GLY A 1053 20.53 4.96 41.91
CA GLY A 1053 21.94 4.64 41.81
C GLY A 1053 22.20 3.17 42.14
N PRO A 1054 23.44 2.68 41.96
CA PRO A 1054 23.81 1.28 42.23
C PRO A 1054 23.48 0.83 43.67
N GLU A 1055 23.43 1.76 44.61
CA GLU A 1055 23.16 1.48 46.02
C GLU A 1055 21.69 1.10 46.30
N ALA A 1056 20.72 1.68 45.59
CA ALA A 1056 19.32 1.27 45.72
C ALA A 1056 19.13 -0.16 45.17
N VAL A 1057 19.80 -0.48 44.06
CA VAL A 1057 19.83 -1.84 43.49
C VAL A 1057 20.39 -2.83 44.50
N THR A 1058 21.50 -2.52 45.19
CA THR A 1058 22.04 -3.42 46.22
C THR A 1058 21.04 -3.74 47.33
N VAL A 1059 20.23 -2.76 47.76
CA VAL A 1059 19.20 -3.01 48.79
C VAL A 1059 18.02 -3.81 48.25
N PHE A 1060 17.64 -3.64 46.97
CA PHE A 1060 16.65 -4.52 46.36
C PHE A 1060 17.16 -5.97 46.26
N VAL A 1061 18.44 -6.16 45.92
CA VAL A 1061 19.10 -7.47 45.93
C VAL A 1061 19.11 -8.09 47.33
N GLU A 1062 19.46 -7.31 48.37
CA GLU A 1062 19.39 -7.76 49.77
C GLU A 1062 17.95 -8.13 50.18
N GLY A 1063 16.96 -7.34 49.75
CA GLY A 1063 15.54 -7.60 49.97
C GLY A 1063 15.05 -8.91 49.34
N LEU A 1064 15.55 -9.26 48.16
CA LEU A 1064 15.26 -10.53 47.50
C LEU A 1064 15.83 -11.74 48.25
N LEU A 1065 16.96 -11.57 48.92
CA LEU A 1065 17.61 -12.61 49.72
C LEU A 1065 17.07 -12.70 51.17
N SER A 1066 16.11 -11.84 51.52
CA SER A 1066 15.47 -11.81 52.84
C SER A 1066 14.65 -13.08 53.12
N PRO A 1067 14.58 -13.57 54.37
CA PRO A 1067 13.73 -14.72 54.71
C PRO A 1067 12.22 -14.41 54.71
N TYR A 1068 11.81 -13.16 54.51
CA TYR A 1068 10.42 -12.72 54.60
C TYR A 1068 9.78 -12.55 53.21
N PRO A 1069 8.77 -13.36 52.83
CA PRO A 1069 8.17 -13.32 51.49
C PRO A 1069 7.63 -11.95 51.07
N ALA A 1070 7.03 -11.19 51.99
CA ALA A 1070 6.51 -9.86 51.71
C ALA A 1070 7.62 -8.86 51.31
N LEU A 1071 8.81 -8.99 51.89
CA LEU A 1071 9.96 -8.17 51.52
C LEU A 1071 10.54 -8.61 50.18
N GLN A 1072 10.56 -9.92 49.91
CA GLN A 1072 11.02 -10.44 48.64
C GLN A 1072 10.12 -9.98 47.48
N THR A 1073 8.79 -10.02 47.63
CA THR A 1073 7.86 -9.60 46.56
C THR A 1073 7.95 -8.10 46.30
N GLN A 1074 8.06 -7.30 47.36
CA GLN A 1074 8.28 -5.86 47.24
C GLN A 1074 9.63 -5.55 46.57
N ALA A 1075 10.71 -6.19 47.01
CA ALA A 1075 12.03 -6.01 46.44
C ALA A 1075 12.11 -6.46 44.97
N PHE A 1076 11.41 -7.54 44.63
CA PHE A 1076 11.24 -8.00 43.25
C PHE A 1076 10.59 -6.91 42.38
N ALA A 1077 9.44 -6.38 42.80
CA ALA A 1077 8.73 -5.35 42.04
C ALA A 1077 9.58 -4.08 41.84
N LEU A 1078 10.34 -3.69 42.87
CA LEU A 1078 11.23 -2.55 42.82
C LEU A 1078 12.42 -2.79 41.89
N LEU A 1079 13.06 -3.96 41.95
CA LEU A 1079 14.17 -4.32 41.06
C LEU A 1079 13.70 -4.44 39.61
N ALA A 1080 12.56 -5.10 39.36
CA ALA A 1080 11.98 -5.26 38.03
C ALA A 1080 11.60 -3.92 37.38
N ALA A 1081 11.20 -2.92 38.18
CA ALA A 1081 10.93 -1.57 37.70
C ALA A 1081 12.21 -0.75 37.45
N ALA A 1082 13.24 -0.91 38.30
CA ALA A 1082 14.49 -0.15 38.21
C ALA A 1082 15.46 -0.70 37.15
N ASP A 1083 15.61 -2.03 37.06
CA ASP A 1083 16.41 -2.74 36.07
C ASP A 1083 15.69 -4.02 35.61
N PRO A 1084 14.82 -3.92 34.58
CA PRO A 1084 14.05 -5.04 34.07
C PRO A 1084 14.88 -6.23 33.57
N GLN A 1085 16.16 -6.01 33.20
CA GLN A 1085 17.04 -7.05 32.63
C GLN A 1085 18.01 -7.63 33.66
N HIS A 1086 17.88 -7.26 34.94
CA HIS A 1086 18.81 -7.68 35.98
C HIS A 1086 18.87 -9.22 36.10
N PRO A 1087 20.07 -9.85 36.09
CA PRO A 1087 20.23 -11.29 35.98
C PRO A 1087 19.61 -12.08 37.15
N LEU A 1088 19.57 -11.48 38.34
CA LEU A 1088 18.94 -12.13 39.51
C LEU A 1088 17.44 -12.39 39.30
N LEU A 1089 16.73 -11.52 38.57
CA LEU A 1089 15.29 -11.72 38.29
C LEU A 1089 15.07 -13.03 37.53
N ARG A 1090 15.98 -13.36 36.59
CA ARG A 1090 15.98 -14.65 35.89
C ARG A 1090 16.41 -15.81 36.79
N GLN A 1091 17.44 -15.62 37.63
CA GLN A 1091 17.95 -16.66 38.52
C GLN A 1091 16.90 -17.15 39.53
N LEU A 1092 16.00 -16.26 39.98
CA LEU A 1092 14.90 -16.63 40.88
C LEU A 1092 13.99 -17.72 40.31
N ILE A 1093 13.87 -17.80 38.97
CA ILE A 1093 13.06 -18.82 38.32
C ILE A 1093 13.76 -20.19 38.38
N ILE A 1094 15.10 -20.20 38.26
CA ILE A 1094 15.95 -21.41 38.24
C ILE A 1094 16.08 -22.00 39.64
N ASP A 1095 16.18 -21.17 40.69
CA ASP A 1095 16.42 -21.65 42.04
C ASP A 1095 15.19 -22.40 42.61
N PRO A 1096 15.26 -23.73 42.83
CA PRO A 1096 14.13 -24.49 43.35
C PRO A 1096 13.82 -24.18 44.82
N LYS A 1097 14.72 -23.50 45.55
CA LYS A 1097 14.51 -23.14 46.96
C LYS A 1097 13.66 -21.89 47.15
N MET A 1098 13.42 -21.12 46.08
CA MET A 1098 12.64 -19.90 46.15
C MET A 1098 11.14 -20.19 46.26
N PRO A 1099 10.37 -19.43 47.07
CA PRO A 1099 8.92 -19.55 47.15
C PRO A 1099 8.23 -19.47 45.78
N ASP A 1100 7.25 -20.34 45.55
CA ASP A 1100 6.49 -20.41 44.28
C ASP A 1100 5.90 -19.06 43.84
N ILE A 1101 5.45 -18.23 44.78
CA ILE A 1101 4.91 -16.89 44.49
C ILE A 1101 5.97 -16.01 43.81
N LEU A 1102 7.23 -16.05 44.27
CA LEU A 1102 8.31 -15.26 43.68
C LEU A 1102 8.75 -15.82 42.33
N ARG A 1103 8.81 -17.15 42.20
CA ARG A 1103 9.08 -17.80 40.92
C ARG A 1103 8.01 -17.44 39.88
N LEU A 1104 6.74 -17.33 40.30
CA LEU A 1104 5.63 -16.94 39.45
C LEU A 1104 5.73 -15.47 39.03
N LEU A 1105 6.05 -14.56 39.95
CA LEU A 1105 6.30 -13.16 39.62
C LEU A 1105 7.48 -13.00 38.65
N ALA A 1106 8.55 -13.76 38.88
CA ALA A 1106 9.73 -13.77 38.01
C ALA A 1106 9.41 -14.30 36.60
N LEU A 1107 8.61 -15.36 36.50
CA LEU A 1107 8.12 -15.87 35.22
C LEU A 1107 7.17 -14.89 34.54
N GLN A 1108 6.25 -14.25 35.27
CA GLN A 1108 5.36 -13.23 34.73
C GLN A 1108 6.15 -12.05 34.14
N HIS A 1109 7.20 -11.60 34.84
CA HIS A 1109 8.11 -10.57 34.35
C HIS A 1109 8.90 -11.02 33.11
N LEU A 1110 9.37 -12.26 33.07
CA LEU A 1110 10.02 -12.80 31.88
C LEU A 1110 9.08 -12.80 30.67
N CYS A 1111 7.82 -13.19 30.86
CA CYS A 1111 6.81 -13.18 29.79
C CYS A 1111 6.51 -11.77 29.26
N THR A 1112 6.64 -10.71 30.08
CA THR A 1112 6.43 -9.33 29.63
C THR A 1112 7.67 -8.74 28.94
N VAL A 1113 8.87 -9.04 29.44
CA VAL A 1113 10.12 -8.46 28.91
C VAL A 1113 10.67 -9.24 27.71
N ALA A 1114 10.58 -10.57 27.72
CA ALA A 1114 11.11 -11.47 26.71
C ALA A 1114 10.12 -12.61 26.42
N PRO A 1115 9.00 -12.34 25.71
CA PRO A 1115 7.92 -13.31 25.50
C PRO A 1115 8.32 -14.51 24.65
N THR A 1116 9.45 -14.48 23.93
CA THR A 1116 9.97 -15.57 23.09
C THR A 1116 11.11 -16.35 23.74
N ASP A 1117 11.39 -16.11 25.03
CA ASP A 1117 12.49 -16.77 25.73
C ASP A 1117 12.28 -18.29 25.84
N ALA A 1118 13.31 -19.06 25.48
CA ALA A 1118 13.30 -20.52 25.52
C ALA A 1118 13.03 -21.08 26.93
N MET A 1119 13.39 -20.33 27.97
CA MET A 1119 13.20 -20.72 29.37
C MET A 1119 11.72 -20.91 29.73
N ILE A 1120 10.80 -20.17 29.10
CA ILE A 1120 9.35 -20.35 29.32
C ILE A 1120 8.95 -21.78 28.93
N ARG A 1121 9.47 -22.27 27.80
CA ARG A 1121 9.24 -23.64 27.32
C ARG A 1121 9.94 -24.67 28.20
N GLU A 1122 11.16 -24.40 28.66
CA GLU A 1122 11.87 -25.27 29.60
C GLU A 1122 11.07 -25.49 30.89
N ILE A 1123 10.53 -24.43 31.48
CA ILE A 1123 9.71 -24.52 32.70
C ILE A 1123 8.41 -25.29 32.45
N ALA A 1124 7.75 -25.06 31.32
CA ALA A 1124 6.53 -25.80 30.97
C ALA A 1124 6.78 -27.32 30.86
N CYS A 1125 7.91 -27.69 30.24
CA CYS A 1125 8.29 -29.07 29.97
C CYS A 1125 9.09 -29.73 31.18
N ASP A 1126 9.45 -29.00 32.25
CA ASP A 1126 10.16 -29.52 33.46
C ASP A 1126 9.22 -30.12 34.53
N THR A 1127 9.33 -31.42 34.77
CA THR A 1127 8.51 -32.17 35.74
C THR A 1127 8.85 -31.90 37.21
N SER A 1128 10.01 -31.30 37.51
CA SER A 1128 10.43 -30.96 38.89
C SER A 1128 9.80 -29.66 39.41
N THR A 1129 9.21 -28.86 38.53
CA THR A 1129 8.60 -27.56 38.87
C THR A 1129 7.14 -27.74 39.32
N SER A 1130 6.65 -26.79 40.12
CA SER A 1130 5.27 -26.86 40.63
C SER A 1130 4.24 -26.68 39.51
N GLU A 1131 3.12 -27.40 39.62
CA GLU A 1131 2.05 -27.40 38.63
C GLU A 1131 1.56 -25.99 38.26
N ARG A 1132 1.48 -25.09 39.25
CA ARG A 1132 1.05 -23.69 39.05
C ARG A 1132 2.00 -22.93 38.13
N LEU A 1133 3.32 -23.08 38.31
CA LEU A 1133 4.32 -22.45 37.47
C LEU A 1133 4.27 -22.99 36.04
N ARG A 1134 4.14 -24.32 35.90
CA ARG A 1134 4.01 -24.98 34.58
C ARG A 1134 2.78 -24.49 33.83
N CYS A 1135 1.62 -24.46 34.48
CA CYS A 1135 0.38 -23.95 33.88
C CYS A 1135 0.49 -22.49 33.46
N PHE A 1136 1.14 -21.64 34.25
CA PHE A 1136 1.38 -20.25 33.88
C PHE A 1136 2.32 -20.13 32.66
N ALA A 1137 3.42 -20.89 32.65
CA ALA A 1137 4.34 -20.96 31.51
C ALA A 1137 3.61 -21.40 30.23
N ILE A 1138 2.79 -22.44 30.31
CA ILE A 1138 1.99 -22.95 29.18
C ILE A 1138 0.99 -21.90 28.66
N ARG A 1139 0.33 -21.15 29.54
CA ARG A 1139 -0.54 -20.04 29.14
C ARG A 1139 0.24 -18.93 28.45
N ALA A 1140 1.46 -18.65 28.87
CA ALA A 1140 2.34 -17.69 28.19
C ALA A 1140 2.80 -18.19 26.81
N LEU A 1141 3.08 -19.49 26.67
CA LEU A 1141 3.40 -20.12 25.38
C LEU A 1141 2.27 -19.99 24.35
N ALA A 1142 1.01 -19.77 24.78
CA ALA A 1142 -0.09 -19.49 23.87
C ALA A 1142 0.20 -18.29 22.94
N GLN A 1143 1.01 -17.33 23.38
CA GLN A 1143 1.40 -16.15 22.60
C GLN A 1143 2.52 -16.44 21.58
N GLN A 1144 3.21 -17.59 21.67
CA GLN A 1144 4.30 -17.99 20.77
C GLN A 1144 3.77 -18.94 19.67
N THR A 1145 3.83 -18.52 18.40
CA THR A 1145 3.21 -19.25 17.27
C THR A 1145 4.17 -20.18 16.51
N ASP A 1146 5.37 -20.39 17.04
CA ASP A 1146 6.39 -21.21 16.39
C ASP A 1146 6.04 -22.71 16.42
N LYS A 1147 6.57 -23.44 15.44
CA LYS A 1147 6.28 -24.87 15.26
C LYS A 1147 6.78 -25.73 16.42
N GLU A 1148 7.86 -25.33 17.09
CA GLU A 1148 8.44 -26.09 18.19
C GLU A 1148 7.59 -25.96 19.47
N THR A 1149 7.06 -24.77 19.74
CA THR A 1149 6.12 -24.54 20.84
C THR A 1149 4.85 -25.34 20.66
N ILE A 1150 4.26 -25.34 19.45
CA ILE A 1150 3.08 -26.17 19.14
C ILE A 1150 3.38 -27.65 19.38
N ALA A 1151 4.60 -28.11 19.08
CA ALA A 1151 5.02 -29.48 19.34
C ALA A 1151 5.18 -29.78 20.86
N CYS A 1152 5.85 -28.94 21.68
CA CYS A 1152 5.91 -29.15 23.16
C CYS A 1152 4.48 -29.09 23.74
N LEU A 1153 3.61 -28.17 23.32
CA LEU A 1153 2.21 -28.12 23.79
C LEU A 1153 1.42 -29.40 23.45
N ALA A 1154 1.54 -29.90 22.21
CA ALA A 1154 0.88 -31.14 21.81
C ALA A 1154 1.41 -32.37 22.58
N GLN A 1155 2.72 -32.38 22.86
CA GLN A 1155 3.36 -33.42 23.67
C GLN A 1155 2.87 -33.36 25.12
N LEU A 1156 2.89 -32.19 25.76
CA LEU A 1156 2.41 -31.98 27.13
C LEU A 1156 0.95 -32.41 27.32
N ALA A 1157 0.10 -32.21 26.31
CA ALA A 1157 -1.29 -32.67 26.34
C ALA A 1157 -1.40 -34.21 26.30
N ASN A 1158 -0.55 -34.90 25.52
CA ASN A 1158 -0.71 -36.31 25.18
C ASN A 1158 0.20 -37.29 25.93
N GLU A 1159 1.17 -36.82 26.71
CA GLU A 1159 2.10 -37.68 27.44
C GLU A 1159 1.38 -38.63 28.42
N PRO A 1160 1.54 -39.96 28.32
CA PRO A 1160 0.88 -40.89 29.23
C PRO A 1160 1.61 -40.99 30.59
N GLY A 1161 0.87 -40.85 31.70
CA GLY A 1161 1.29 -41.33 33.03
C GLY A 1161 1.96 -40.36 34.01
N GLU A 1162 2.45 -39.19 33.60
CA GLU A 1162 3.18 -38.25 34.51
C GLU A 1162 2.62 -36.82 34.57
N GLN A 1163 1.77 -36.42 33.61
CA GLN A 1163 1.23 -35.06 33.53
C GLN A 1163 -0.09 -34.91 34.30
N SER A 1164 -0.22 -33.85 35.10
CA SER A 1164 -1.45 -33.49 35.80
C SER A 1164 -2.57 -33.07 34.83
N LEU A 1165 -3.83 -33.14 35.28
CA LEU A 1165 -4.97 -32.72 34.48
C LEU A 1165 -4.90 -31.23 34.10
N ALA A 1166 -4.44 -30.36 35.03
CA ALA A 1166 -4.39 -28.93 34.77
C ALA A 1166 -3.37 -28.57 33.69
N ILE A 1167 -2.24 -29.29 33.62
CA ILE A 1167 -1.23 -29.08 32.59
C ILE A 1167 -1.75 -29.49 31.20
N ARG A 1168 -2.38 -30.67 31.11
CA ARG A 1168 -2.99 -31.13 29.86
C ARG A 1168 -4.04 -30.15 29.35
N TYR A 1169 -4.91 -29.70 30.25
CA TYR A 1169 -5.94 -28.73 29.90
C TYR A 1169 -5.33 -27.40 29.49
N ALA A 1170 -4.36 -26.88 30.25
CA ALA A 1170 -3.65 -25.63 29.91
C ALA A 1170 -3.02 -25.72 28.51
N ALA A 1171 -2.40 -26.84 28.16
CA ALA A 1171 -1.79 -27.05 26.85
C ALA A 1171 -2.83 -27.06 25.72
N ILE A 1172 -3.97 -27.73 25.92
CA ILE A 1172 -5.07 -27.72 24.94
C ILE A 1172 -5.68 -26.33 24.81
N THR A 1173 -5.86 -25.59 25.91
CA THR A 1173 -6.37 -24.21 25.85
C THR A 1173 -5.41 -23.26 25.12
N ALA A 1174 -4.10 -23.40 25.33
CA ALA A 1174 -3.08 -22.64 24.60
C ALA A 1174 -3.13 -22.95 23.10
N LEU A 1175 -3.21 -24.24 22.72
CA LEU A 1175 -3.40 -24.65 21.32
C LEU A 1175 -4.72 -24.14 20.72
N THR A 1176 -5.78 -24.07 21.53
CA THR A 1176 -7.09 -23.56 21.11
C THR A 1176 -7.01 -22.06 20.79
N GLN A 1177 -6.35 -21.27 21.63
CA GLN A 1177 -6.12 -19.85 21.39
C GLN A 1177 -5.34 -19.63 20.09
N GLN A 1178 -4.26 -20.39 19.86
CA GLN A 1178 -3.48 -20.30 18.62
C GLN A 1178 -4.25 -20.77 17.37
N CYS A 1179 -5.19 -21.70 17.54
CA CYS A 1179 -6.07 -22.13 16.45
C CYS A 1179 -7.07 -21.03 16.05
N GLN A 1180 -7.52 -20.20 16.99
CA GLN A 1180 -8.38 -19.04 16.70
C GLN A 1180 -7.64 -17.98 15.87
N ASP A 1181 -6.32 -17.86 16.03
CA ASP A 1181 -5.46 -17.00 15.20
C ASP A 1181 -5.09 -17.62 13.84
N PHE A 1182 -5.88 -18.59 13.37
CA PHE A 1182 -5.72 -19.31 12.09
C PHE A 1182 -4.40 -20.08 11.91
N ASN A 1183 -3.72 -20.45 13.00
CA ASN A 1183 -2.51 -21.26 12.92
C ASN A 1183 -2.82 -22.72 12.52
N THR A 1184 -2.41 -23.09 11.31
CA THR A 1184 -2.65 -24.42 10.73
C THR A 1184 -1.93 -25.54 11.50
N CYS A 1185 -0.78 -25.26 12.11
CA CYS A 1185 -0.03 -26.25 12.90
C CYS A 1185 -0.74 -26.56 14.22
N ALA A 1186 -1.24 -25.55 14.94
CA ALA A 1186 -1.98 -25.72 16.18
C ALA A 1186 -3.28 -26.52 15.94
N ARG A 1187 -3.97 -26.21 14.85
CA ARG A 1187 -5.14 -26.98 14.42
C ARG A 1187 -4.81 -28.44 14.09
N SER A 1188 -3.72 -28.70 13.37
CA SER A 1188 -3.26 -30.06 13.10
C SER A 1188 -2.95 -30.81 14.40
N ALA A 1189 -2.28 -30.16 15.36
CA ALA A 1189 -2.03 -30.75 16.68
C ALA A 1189 -3.34 -31.10 17.39
N LEU A 1190 -4.30 -30.18 17.46
CA LEU A 1190 -5.62 -30.45 18.04
C LEU A 1190 -6.32 -31.63 17.33
N THR A 1191 -6.25 -31.74 16.00
CA THR A 1191 -6.85 -32.88 15.27
C THR A 1191 -6.26 -34.21 15.67
N THR A 1192 -4.94 -34.27 15.93
CA THR A 1192 -4.32 -35.50 16.45
C THR A 1192 -4.75 -35.80 17.89
N LEU A 1193 -4.86 -34.77 18.74
CA LEU A 1193 -5.28 -34.91 20.14
C LEU A 1193 -6.75 -35.31 20.28
N ALA A 1194 -7.63 -34.89 19.36
CA ALA A 1194 -9.04 -35.29 19.36
C ALA A 1194 -9.27 -36.80 19.10
N THR A 1195 -8.22 -37.51 18.68
CA THR A 1195 -8.19 -38.98 18.55
C THR A 1195 -7.22 -39.64 19.54
N SER A 1196 -6.79 -38.92 20.57
CA SER A 1196 -5.94 -39.46 21.63
C SER A 1196 -6.61 -40.64 22.32
N PRO A 1197 -5.84 -41.66 22.74
CA PRO A 1197 -6.37 -42.72 23.61
C PRO A 1197 -6.74 -42.21 25.01
N ILE A 1198 -6.33 -40.99 25.39
CA ILE A 1198 -6.65 -40.38 26.68
C ILE A 1198 -8.04 -39.71 26.58
N PRO A 1199 -9.07 -40.22 27.29
CA PRO A 1199 -10.46 -39.78 27.10
C PRO A 1199 -10.70 -38.28 27.33
N GLU A 1200 -10.11 -37.72 28.39
CA GLU A 1200 -10.21 -36.30 28.74
C GLU A 1200 -9.57 -35.38 27.67
N VAL A 1201 -8.42 -35.77 27.12
CA VAL A 1201 -7.71 -35.03 26.05
C VAL A 1201 -8.54 -35.05 24.77
N ALA A 1202 -9.09 -36.20 24.41
CA ALA A 1202 -9.96 -36.34 23.24
C ALA A 1202 -11.24 -35.49 23.37
N LEU A 1203 -11.83 -35.42 24.57
CA LEU A 1203 -12.98 -34.56 24.86
C LEU A 1203 -12.63 -33.07 24.71
N TRP A 1204 -11.57 -32.59 25.37
CA TRP A 1204 -11.19 -31.18 25.36
C TRP A 1204 -10.74 -30.72 23.97
N ALA A 1205 -9.83 -31.45 23.33
CA ALA A 1205 -9.36 -31.11 21.99
C ALA A 1205 -10.48 -31.24 20.95
N GLY A 1206 -11.36 -32.24 21.08
CA GLY A 1206 -12.52 -32.40 20.23
C GLY A 1206 -13.52 -31.25 20.35
N THR A 1207 -13.78 -30.78 21.57
CA THR A 1207 -14.66 -29.62 21.83
C THR A 1207 -14.07 -28.37 21.19
N ALA A 1208 -12.78 -28.09 21.45
CA ALA A 1208 -12.08 -26.96 20.86
C ALA A 1208 -12.07 -26.96 19.31
N LEU A 1209 -11.90 -28.12 18.69
CA LEU A 1209 -11.96 -28.26 17.23
C LEU A 1209 -13.34 -28.00 16.66
N LEU A 1210 -14.40 -28.49 17.32
CA LEU A 1210 -15.77 -28.22 16.89
C LEU A 1210 -16.08 -26.72 16.98
N ASP A 1211 -15.64 -26.04 18.03
CA ASP A 1211 -15.80 -24.58 18.16
C ASP A 1211 -15.02 -23.83 17.06
N CYS A 1212 -13.78 -24.23 16.79
CA CYS A 1212 -12.97 -23.66 15.70
C CYS A 1212 -13.52 -23.97 14.29
N LEU A 1213 -14.36 -24.99 14.14
CA LEU A 1213 -15.01 -25.36 12.89
C LEU A 1213 -16.31 -24.59 12.64
N THR A 1214 -16.94 -24.09 13.70
CA THR A 1214 -18.29 -23.51 13.71
C THR A 1214 -18.30 -21.99 13.75
N LEU A 1215 -17.19 -21.35 14.14
CA LEU A 1215 -16.98 -19.92 13.91
C LEU A 1215 -17.12 -19.60 12.41
N PRO A 1216 -18.02 -18.67 12.03
CA PRO A 1216 -18.17 -18.28 10.64
C PRO A 1216 -16.86 -17.61 10.17
N ILE A 1217 -16.26 -18.12 9.10
CA ILE A 1217 -15.04 -17.56 8.47
C ILE A 1217 -15.29 -16.15 7.85
N SER A 1218 -16.47 -15.55 8.02
CA SER A 1218 -16.72 -14.19 7.54
C SER A 1218 -17.93 -13.54 8.22
N VAL A 1219 -17.71 -12.62 9.16
CA VAL A 1219 -18.43 -11.33 9.27
C VAL A 1219 -17.53 -10.25 9.90
N ASP A 1220 -16.66 -10.58 10.86
CA ASP A 1220 -15.90 -9.56 11.63
C ASP A 1220 -14.70 -8.89 10.92
N ALA A 1221 -14.28 -9.37 9.74
CA ALA A 1221 -13.21 -8.73 8.98
C ALA A 1221 -13.64 -7.43 8.28
N LYS A 1222 -14.95 -7.15 8.16
CA LYS A 1222 -15.44 -5.86 7.64
C LYS A 1222 -15.53 -4.77 8.71
N ASP A 1223 -15.75 -5.13 9.97
CA ASP A 1223 -15.92 -4.15 11.06
C ASP A 1223 -14.60 -3.73 11.74
N ARG A 1224 -13.47 -4.39 11.43
CA ARG A 1224 -12.13 -3.96 11.90
C ARG A 1224 -11.33 -3.11 10.91
N LEU A 1225 -11.87 -2.81 9.73
CA LEU A 1225 -11.28 -1.89 8.74
C LEU A 1225 -12.06 -0.58 8.58
N GLN A 1226 -13.03 -0.32 9.45
CA GLN A 1226 -13.62 1.00 9.68
C GLN A 1226 -13.47 1.37 11.16
N GLY A 1227 -12.25 1.75 11.52
CA GLY A 1227 -11.88 2.35 12.80
C GLY A 1227 -10.74 3.31 12.57
#